data_AF-A0A4R0EZZ9-F1
#
_entry.id   AF-A0A4R0EZZ9-F1
#
_cell.length_a   1.000
_cell.length_b   1.000
_cell.length_c   1.000
_cell.angle_alpha   90.00
_cell.angle_beta   90.00
_cell.angle_gamma   90.00
#
_symmetry.space_group_name_H-M   'P 1'
#
loop_
_entity.id
_entity.type
_entity.pdbx_description
1 polymer ?
#
loop_
_entity_poly.entity_id
_entity_poly.type
_entity_poly.pdbx_seq_one_letter_code
_entity_poly.pdbx_strand_id
1 'polypeptide(L)'
;MAATYKGILTNNGKALIASATLNNKINYSHIAVGDGNGSVPTPSETRTALVNEKARIALNVVEINPNNTNQIVCEAIIPTTTGGFYIRELGLYAGSTLVVNASYPPTYKPLADEGGAREIALKLVINIQNAEVIALYLDDSLIYATRDWVNKNYIRRNEIVDNLTTDDPARPLSAKQGKSLQDYKVQIGSSFKDAHSRDVDYYQDISSQQFFTSFDELPLGSRCLIQSSLNLTKAPLFAGETFIYVETKATYKKDMPGKLQVAYGYGSGKFAIRSAPTDGVYTAWFYYADINSNVASASKLVTARTVSFSGGATGSFNYDGSGNSSCILTLANSGVIAGSYASTIQIPQISVNAAGQITAISQQSIRSASVNQTGIVQLIDDLVSDDPTKALTAKQGRNLQLNKLEKDATAAAAKKLEVSQSSYNNDNDFISFYADKTVGFFDNEQGKFFPQFSVGFVSSMKTGGTFIIGNDVTTGKTRIISCVVRENGTIDFLNKKELAYTDSDISGNAATSTKLKNARKINTIDFDGTQDISIEAPLRYLGNISSAAQLDLALSDGKYTVSEYSVAGLYSYGVLVVLRSGGTCCQIYYPHLASGANGGTLAIRQSWNVNGNSASWSEWRVIGTRDDSKLPLSGGSLTGDLTVPAVITDKIWGNEDVSFASLNDAKARRIRVGGILVSNVWADATKIPENGIYAKGAIHTSNSIYADNFYGYAAQALFHGIFDGRLQNPRMINGVAFDASLDIDIPPVSFYIPAEANLNNYQTTGFFYQPADAVANQISNVPQQNAFSLRVEKSAGCSQWFTPYDSNGITYYRRFYGGEWSAWIKIDPANVSGNAGTATRLKTSRNIALSGAVSGNADFDGSGNITISTTANNAIGVSQSWQDVKLNRAVRTTYTNTIGRPIQLFINANFDDGYITLNGTKHFIADAAAWGWINLIIPNGDTYMIEGSGDQRILTWLELR
;
A
#
# COMPACT_ATOMS: atom_id res chain seq x y z
N MET A 1 57.79 -94.35 34.45
CA MET A 1 58.22 -93.30 33.49
C MET A 1 57.04 -92.96 32.60
N ALA A 2 56.82 -91.69 32.26
CA ALA A 2 55.85 -91.33 31.23
C ALA A 2 56.37 -91.77 29.85
N ALA A 3 55.51 -92.33 29.00
CA ALA A 3 55.92 -92.75 27.66
C ALA A 3 56.16 -91.52 26.76
N THR A 4 57.36 -91.40 26.19
CA THR A 4 57.72 -90.28 25.30
C THR A 4 57.27 -90.56 23.88
N TYR A 5 56.12 -90.01 23.51
CA TYR A 5 55.60 -90.05 22.14
C TYR A 5 56.40 -89.10 21.24
N LYS A 6 56.68 -89.50 19.99
CA LYS A 6 57.50 -88.72 19.05
C LYS A 6 57.16 -89.03 17.59
N GLY A 7 57.42 -88.06 16.71
CA GLY A 7 57.47 -88.26 15.26
C GLY A 7 58.90 -88.23 14.75
N ILE A 8 59.20 -89.01 13.70
CA ILE A 8 60.47 -88.97 12.97
C ILE A 8 60.23 -89.01 11.45
N LEU A 9 61.10 -88.36 10.70
CA LEU A 9 61.09 -88.40 9.24
C LEU A 9 61.45 -89.79 8.73
N THR A 10 60.68 -90.30 7.77
CA THR A 10 61.03 -91.54 7.06
C THR A 10 62.16 -91.28 6.06
N ASN A 11 62.85 -92.31 5.60
CA ASN A 11 63.87 -92.19 4.55
C ASN A 11 63.27 -91.62 3.25
N ASN A 12 62.05 -92.02 2.89
CA ASN A 12 61.31 -91.48 1.76
C ASN A 12 60.95 -90.00 1.99
N GLY A 13 60.58 -89.62 3.21
CA GLY A 13 60.33 -88.24 3.62
C GLY A 13 61.57 -87.36 3.55
N LYS A 14 62.72 -87.85 4.04
CA LYS A 14 64.02 -87.16 3.92
C LYS A 14 64.41 -86.95 2.45
N ALA A 15 64.23 -87.98 1.61
CA ALA A 15 64.50 -87.89 0.17
C ALA A 15 63.56 -86.88 -0.52
N LEU A 16 62.26 -86.90 -0.21
CA LEU A 16 61.29 -85.95 -0.74
C LEU A 16 61.65 -84.50 -0.35
N ILE A 17 62.01 -84.28 0.91
CA ILE A 17 62.45 -82.97 1.41
C ILE A 17 63.73 -82.50 0.73
N ALA A 18 64.70 -83.39 0.51
CA ALA A 18 65.93 -83.07 -0.21
C ALA A 18 65.72 -82.80 -1.72
N SER A 19 64.62 -83.28 -2.31
CA SER A 19 64.27 -83.07 -3.73
C SER A 19 63.49 -81.78 -4.01
N ALA A 20 63.09 -81.05 -2.96
CA ALA A 20 62.22 -79.90 -3.08
C ALA A 20 62.99 -78.62 -3.44
N THR A 21 62.37 -77.74 -4.23
CA THR A 21 62.92 -76.43 -4.64
C THR A 21 61.81 -75.37 -4.67
N LEU A 22 62.14 -74.09 -4.87
CA LEU A 22 61.14 -73.03 -5.05
C LEU A 22 60.11 -73.32 -6.16
N ASN A 23 60.50 -74.07 -7.20
CA ASN A 23 59.65 -74.42 -8.35
C ASN A 23 59.07 -75.85 -8.26
N ASN A 24 59.54 -76.68 -7.32
CA ASN A 24 59.04 -78.04 -7.07
C ASN A 24 58.85 -78.21 -5.56
N LYS A 25 57.74 -77.71 -5.05
CA LYS A 25 57.45 -77.61 -3.61
C LYS A 25 56.69 -78.83 -3.11
N ILE A 26 56.94 -79.24 -1.86
CA ILE A 26 56.23 -80.36 -1.23
C ILE A 26 54.77 -79.96 -0.96
N ASN A 27 53.82 -80.77 -1.43
CA ASN A 27 52.42 -80.68 -1.04
C ASN A 27 52.10 -81.77 0.00
N TYR A 28 51.93 -81.37 1.26
CA TYR A 28 51.42 -82.22 2.34
C TYR A 28 49.89 -82.25 2.25
N SER A 29 49.30 -83.45 2.09
CA SER A 29 47.87 -83.57 1.81
C SER A 29 47.04 -84.20 2.94
N HIS A 30 47.61 -85.14 3.71
CA HIS A 30 46.84 -85.90 4.71
C HIS A 30 47.61 -86.19 5.99
N ILE A 31 46.89 -86.28 7.11
CA ILE A 31 47.28 -87.05 8.29
C ILE A 31 46.46 -88.34 8.31
N ALA A 32 47.16 -89.47 8.32
CA ALA A 32 46.55 -90.76 8.63
C ALA A 32 46.66 -91.09 10.12
N VAL A 33 45.68 -91.84 10.61
CA VAL A 33 45.58 -92.34 11.98
C VAL A 33 45.55 -93.86 11.96
N GLY A 34 46.27 -94.49 12.88
CA GLY A 34 46.27 -95.95 13.03
C GLY A 34 46.11 -96.39 14.48
N ASP A 35 45.57 -97.59 14.69
CA ASP A 35 45.38 -98.18 16.02
C ASP A 35 46.60 -99.00 16.50
N GLY A 36 47.66 -99.07 15.69
CA GLY A 36 48.88 -99.81 15.97
C GLY A 36 48.70 -101.32 16.18
N ASN A 37 47.64 -101.89 15.59
CA ASN A 37 47.17 -103.25 15.80
C ASN A 37 47.01 -103.61 17.29
N GLY A 38 46.41 -102.68 18.05
CA GLY A 38 46.16 -102.83 19.50
C GLY A 38 47.26 -102.27 20.41
N SER A 39 48.47 -102.01 19.89
CA SER A 39 49.64 -101.53 20.66
C SER A 39 50.09 -100.13 20.22
N VAL A 40 50.96 -99.45 20.97
CA VAL A 40 51.60 -98.20 20.49
C VAL A 40 52.87 -98.58 19.71
N PRO A 41 52.95 -98.33 18.39
CA PRO A 41 54.13 -98.71 17.62
C PRO A 41 55.31 -97.76 17.87
N THR A 42 56.52 -98.32 17.94
CA THR A 42 57.75 -97.51 17.87
C THR A 42 57.90 -96.92 16.46
N PRO A 43 58.13 -95.60 16.32
CA PRO A 43 58.39 -94.99 15.02
C PRO A 43 59.70 -95.49 14.40
N SER A 44 59.71 -95.74 13.09
CA SER A 44 60.93 -96.12 12.35
C SER A 44 61.06 -95.34 11.04
N GLU A 45 62.29 -94.93 10.72
CA GLU A 45 62.60 -94.20 9.48
C GLU A 45 62.41 -95.07 8.23
N THR A 46 62.41 -96.40 8.36
CA THR A 46 62.17 -97.35 7.27
C THR A 46 60.69 -97.60 6.95
N ARG A 47 59.76 -96.95 7.67
CA ARG A 47 58.31 -97.11 7.42
C ARG A 47 57.90 -96.47 6.10
N THR A 48 57.10 -97.21 5.32
CA THR A 48 56.38 -96.71 4.14
C THR A 48 54.88 -96.51 4.40
N ALA A 49 54.33 -97.13 5.45
CA ALA A 49 52.94 -97.03 5.89
C ALA A 49 52.81 -97.15 7.43
N LEU A 50 51.60 -96.97 7.96
CA LEU A 50 51.25 -97.28 9.35
C LEU A 50 51.13 -98.80 9.58
N VAL A 51 51.16 -99.28 10.84
CA VAL A 51 50.94 -100.70 11.16
C VAL A 51 49.50 -101.11 10.86
N ASN A 52 48.54 -100.25 11.22
CA ASN A 52 47.12 -100.50 10.99
C ASN A 52 46.36 -99.17 10.82
N GLU A 53 46.45 -98.60 9.61
CA GLU A 53 45.75 -97.37 9.24
C GLU A 53 44.22 -97.56 9.33
N LYS A 54 43.53 -96.67 10.04
CA LYS A 54 42.07 -96.70 10.26
C LYS A 54 41.32 -95.61 9.52
N ALA A 55 41.93 -94.44 9.37
CA ALA A 55 41.41 -93.37 8.53
C ALA A 55 42.57 -92.51 8.01
N ARG A 56 42.32 -91.85 6.88
CA ARG A 56 43.20 -90.86 6.27
C ARG A 56 42.40 -89.59 6.09
N ILE A 57 42.81 -88.52 6.79
CA ILE A 57 42.09 -87.26 6.90
C ILE A 57 42.87 -86.19 6.15
N ALA A 58 42.19 -85.40 5.33
CA ALA A 58 42.79 -84.23 4.68
C ALA A 58 43.30 -83.24 5.73
N LEU A 59 44.35 -82.48 5.39
CA LEU A 59 44.86 -81.43 6.26
C LEU A 59 43.93 -80.20 6.21
N ASN A 60 43.47 -79.75 7.37
CA ASN A 60 42.73 -78.49 7.56
C ASN A 60 43.69 -77.29 7.63
N VAL A 61 44.94 -77.52 8.04
CA VAL A 61 45.99 -76.49 8.09
C VAL A 61 47.32 -77.13 7.70
N VAL A 62 48.04 -76.46 6.81
CA VAL A 62 49.50 -76.54 6.72
C VAL A 62 49.98 -75.10 6.82
N GLU A 63 50.86 -74.78 7.77
CA GLU A 63 51.44 -73.44 7.92
C GLU A 63 52.86 -73.50 8.50
N ILE A 64 53.70 -72.52 8.17
CA ILE A 64 54.95 -72.30 8.90
C ILE A 64 54.58 -71.76 10.29
N ASN A 65 55.11 -72.36 11.36
CA ASN A 65 54.81 -71.97 12.73
C ASN A 65 55.21 -70.49 12.95
N PRO A 66 54.27 -69.58 13.24
CA PRO A 66 54.57 -68.15 13.36
C PRO A 66 55.53 -67.81 14.51
N ASN A 67 55.70 -68.72 15.48
CA ASN A 67 56.63 -68.56 16.60
C ASN A 67 58.00 -69.23 16.37
N ASN A 68 58.17 -70.01 15.30
CA ASN A 68 59.42 -70.67 14.94
C ASN A 68 59.41 -71.06 13.45
N THR A 69 60.04 -70.25 12.59
CA THR A 69 60.06 -70.46 11.14
C THR A 69 60.76 -71.75 10.69
N ASN A 70 61.54 -72.41 11.56
CA ASN A 70 62.11 -73.73 11.32
C ASN A 70 61.12 -74.88 11.59
N GLN A 71 59.83 -74.60 11.75
CA GLN A 71 58.78 -75.58 11.98
C GLN A 71 57.58 -75.39 11.05
N ILE A 72 56.97 -76.50 10.63
CA ILE A 72 55.64 -76.52 10.02
C ILE A 72 54.66 -77.10 11.04
N VAL A 73 53.49 -76.47 11.13
CA VAL A 73 52.29 -77.00 11.78
C VAL A 73 51.42 -77.65 10.70
N CYS A 74 51.15 -78.95 10.85
CA CYS A 74 50.17 -79.67 10.04
C CYS A 74 49.01 -80.10 10.94
N GLU A 75 47.78 -79.68 10.64
CA GLU A 75 46.59 -80.04 11.41
C GLU A 75 45.49 -80.68 10.56
N ALA A 76 44.81 -81.68 11.12
CA ALA A 76 43.65 -82.34 10.51
C ALA A 76 42.56 -82.59 11.58
N ILE A 77 41.30 -82.37 11.23
CA ILE A 77 40.15 -82.58 12.11
C ILE A 77 39.47 -83.90 11.74
N ILE A 78 39.51 -84.89 12.63
CA ILE A 78 38.73 -86.13 12.45
C ILE A 78 37.25 -85.80 12.74
N PRO A 79 36.34 -85.92 11.76
CA PRO A 79 34.94 -85.57 11.92
C PRO A 79 34.19 -86.54 12.85
N THR A 80 33.00 -86.16 13.30
CA THR A 80 32.11 -87.01 14.12
C THR A 80 31.73 -88.33 13.44
N THR A 81 31.65 -88.33 12.11
CA THR A 81 31.34 -89.48 11.24
C THR A 81 32.48 -90.48 11.04
N THR A 82 33.67 -90.24 11.61
CA THR A 82 34.83 -91.16 11.51
C THR A 82 35.34 -91.50 12.91
N GLY A 83 35.20 -92.75 13.34
CA GLY A 83 35.53 -93.18 14.70
C GLY A 83 35.30 -94.68 14.92
N GLY A 84 35.13 -95.08 16.18
CA GLY A 84 35.02 -96.49 16.60
C GLY A 84 36.38 -97.15 16.84
N PHE A 85 37.46 -96.37 17.02
CA PHE A 85 38.82 -96.89 17.17
C PHE A 85 39.72 -96.04 18.08
N TYR A 86 40.80 -96.65 18.56
CA TYR A 86 41.89 -95.96 19.26
C TYR A 86 42.91 -95.42 18.25
N ILE A 87 43.36 -94.18 18.46
CA ILE A 87 44.53 -93.60 17.79
C ILE A 87 45.77 -93.95 18.62
N ARG A 88 46.78 -94.59 18.01
CA ARG A 88 48.06 -94.97 18.62
C ARG A 88 49.29 -94.66 17.76
N GLU A 89 49.11 -94.45 16.45
CA GLU A 89 50.13 -93.92 15.54
C GLU A 89 49.54 -92.89 14.58
N LEU A 90 50.38 -91.95 14.13
CA LEU A 90 50.06 -90.95 13.10
C LEU A 90 51.04 -91.08 11.93
N GLY A 91 50.57 -90.72 10.74
CA GLY A 91 51.39 -90.60 9.54
C GLY A 91 51.09 -89.32 8.77
N LEU A 92 52.09 -88.45 8.56
CA LEU A 92 51.95 -87.30 7.67
C LEU A 92 52.32 -87.72 6.24
N TYR A 93 51.41 -87.50 5.28
CA TYR A 93 51.58 -87.90 3.89
C TYR A 93 51.66 -86.71 2.93
N ALA A 94 52.56 -86.83 1.95
CA ALA A 94 52.62 -86.00 0.75
C ALA A 94 52.26 -86.88 -0.45
N GLY A 95 51.04 -86.73 -0.97
CA GLY A 95 50.46 -87.70 -1.92
C GLY A 95 50.41 -89.11 -1.31
N SER A 96 51.03 -90.08 -1.98
CA SER A 96 51.20 -91.46 -1.49
C SER A 96 52.39 -91.65 -0.53
N THR A 97 53.29 -90.68 -0.41
CA THR A 97 54.53 -90.83 0.37
C THR A 97 54.31 -90.52 1.85
N LEU A 98 54.55 -91.50 2.73
CA LEU A 98 54.63 -91.28 4.18
C LEU A 98 55.91 -90.50 4.50
N VAL A 99 55.79 -89.22 4.90
CA VAL A 99 56.92 -88.33 5.19
C VAL A 99 57.35 -88.42 6.65
N VAL A 100 56.39 -88.45 7.59
CA VAL A 100 56.65 -88.66 9.02
C VAL A 100 55.83 -89.83 9.54
N ASN A 101 56.48 -90.72 10.29
CA ASN A 101 55.82 -91.70 11.14
C ASN A 101 55.95 -91.28 12.61
N ALA A 102 54.86 -91.34 13.37
CA ALA A 102 54.82 -90.90 14.76
C ALA A 102 54.00 -91.84 15.65
N SER A 103 54.40 -91.96 16.92
CA SER A 103 53.59 -92.59 17.96
C SER A 103 52.67 -91.58 18.61
N TYR A 104 51.49 -92.01 19.07
CA TYR A 104 50.47 -91.15 19.65
C TYR A 104 49.94 -91.73 20.97
N PRO A 105 49.59 -90.90 21.98
CA PRO A 105 48.93 -91.38 23.19
C PRO A 105 47.63 -92.14 22.86
N PRO A 106 47.41 -93.37 23.40
CA PRO A 106 46.20 -94.15 23.15
C PRO A 106 44.91 -93.36 23.44
N THR A 107 44.31 -92.83 22.37
CA THR A 107 43.17 -91.91 22.45
C THR A 107 42.00 -92.51 21.70
N TYR A 108 40.89 -92.80 22.40
CA TYR A 108 39.69 -93.30 21.75
C TYR A 108 38.99 -92.19 20.97
N LYS A 109 38.73 -92.41 19.68
CA LYS A 109 37.88 -91.58 18.84
C LYS A 109 36.53 -92.29 18.68
N PRO A 110 35.49 -91.92 19.45
CA PRO A 110 34.15 -92.45 19.24
C PRO A 110 33.57 -92.04 17.88
N LEU A 111 32.69 -92.88 17.35
CA LEU A 111 31.77 -92.59 16.26
C LEU A 111 30.52 -91.87 16.81
N ALA A 112 29.82 -91.11 15.98
CA ALA A 112 28.58 -90.43 16.38
C ALA A 112 27.51 -91.39 16.95
N ASP A 113 27.36 -92.57 16.33
CA ASP A 113 26.34 -93.57 16.68
C ASP A 113 26.60 -94.28 18.02
N GLU A 114 27.82 -94.15 18.58
CA GLU A 114 28.17 -94.63 19.93
C GLU A 114 27.68 -93.67 21.04
N GLY A 115 26.82 -92.69 20.70
CA GLY A 115 26.33 -91.65 21.60
C GLY A 115 27.37 -90.59 21.98
N GLY A 116 28.60 -90.70 21.44
CA GLY A 116 29.77 -89.93 21.83
C GLY A 116 30.29 -88.99 20.74
N ALA A 117 29.41 -88.37 19.93
CA ALA A 117 29.78 -87.53 18.80
C ALA A 117 30.83 -86.44 19.16
N ARG A 118 32.09 -86.71 18.84
CA ARG A 118 33.25 -85.89 19.21
C ARG A 118 34.18 -85.72 18.01
N GLU A 119 34.60 -84.48 17.77
CA GLU A 119 35.68 -84.15 16.84
C GLU A 119 37.03 -84.22 17.57
N ILE A 120 38.09 -84.59 16.85
CA ILE A 120 39.46 -84.53 17.37
C ILE A 120 40.34 -83.83 16.34
N ALA A 121 40.82 -82.63 16.68
CA ALA A 121 41.90 -81.98 15.96
C ALA A 121 43.24 -82.66 16.34
N LEU A 122 43.97 -83.10 15.32
CA LEU A 122 45.33 -83.63 15.44
C LEU A 122 46.31 -82.59 14.94
N LYS A 123 47.31 -82.25 15.76
CA LYS A 123 48.40 -81.34 15.42
C LYS A 123 49.71 -82.12 15.37
N LEU A 124 50.39 -82.10 14.22
CA LEU A 124 51.69 -82.70 14.02
C LEU A 124 52.66 -81.60 13.57
N VAL A 125 53.71 -81.36 14.37
CA VAL A 125 54.72 -80.33 14.11
C VAL A 125 55.99 -80.98 13.61
N ILE A 126 56.53 -80.49 12.49
CA ILE A 126 57.77 -81.00 11.88
C ILE A 126 58.84 -79.92 11.81
N ASN A 127 60.07 -80.25 12.19
CA ASN A 127 61.21 -79.34 12.03
C ASN A 127 61.78 -79.42 10.61
N ILE A 128 62.19 -78.29 10.05
CA ILE A 128 62.76 -78.15 8.69
C ILE A 128 64.03 -77.29 8.73
N GLN A 129 64.88 -77.40 7.70
CA GLN A 129 66.13 -76.62 7.60
C GLN A 129 66.04 -75.39 6.69
N ASN A 130 64.99 -75.28 5.85
CA ASN A 130 64.70 -74.07 5.07
C ASN A 130 63.18 -73.96 4.84
N ALA A 131 62.60 -72.81 5.16
CA ALA A 131 61.16 -72.55 5.10
C ALA A 131 60.64 -72.16 3.70
N GLU A 132 61.48 -71.61 2.82
CA GLU A 132 61.04 -71.05 1.52
C GLU A 132 60.62 -72.13 0.50
N VAL A 133 61.08 -73.36 0.74
CA VAL A 133 61.05 -74.51 -0.19
C VAL A 133 59.68 -75.24 -0.19
N ILE A 134 58.69 -74.70 0.52
CA ILE A 134 57.43 -75.40 0.83
C ILE A 134 56.22 -74.67 0.24
N ALA A 135 55.21 -75.44 -0.18
CA ALA A 135 53.96 -74.92 -0.72
C ALA A 135 52.85 -75.00 0.33
N LEU A 136 52.09 -73.92 0.44
CA LEU A 136 50.89 -73.84 1.25
C LEU A 136 49.68 -73.85 0.32
N TYR A 137 49.43 -75.01 -0.28
CA TYR A 137 48.22 -75.29 -1.05
C TYR A 137 47.46 -76.41 -0.36
N LEU A 138 46.41 -76.02 0.37
CA LEU A 138 45.39 -76.95 0.83
C LEU A 138 44.51 -77.36 -0.36
N ASP A 139 43.80 -78.48 -0.23
CA ASP A 139 42.73 -78.86 -1.15
C ASP A 139 41.40 -78.27 -0.62
N ASP A 140 40.92 -77.22 -1.28
CA ASP A 140 39.71 -76.47 -0.85
C ASP A 140 38.41 -77.29 -0.92
N SER A 141 38.43 -78.53 -1.44
CA SER A 141 37.23 -79.35 -1.61
C SER A 141 36.62 -79.88 -0.29
N LEU A 142 37.40 -80.03 0.79
CA LEU A 142 36.90 -80.47 2.11
C LEU A 142 37.66 -79.82 3.28
N ILE A 143 37.30 -78.58 3.62
CA ILE A 143 37.79 -77.89 4.83
C ILE A 143 36.67 -77.72 5.85
N TYR A 144 36.83 -78.30 7.05
CA TYR A 144 35.97 -78.00 8.19
C TYR A 144 36.39 -76.69 8.86
N ALA A 145 35.52 -75.68 8.83
CA ALA A 145 35.73 -74.41 9.52
C ALA A 145 35.42 -74.55 11.03
N THR A 146 36.41 -74.28 11.89
CA THR A 146 36.20 -74.32 13.34
C THR A 146 35.31 -73.17 13.81
N ARG A 147 34.59 -73.33 14.92
CA ARG A 147 33.69 -72.30 15.46
C ARG A 147 34.39 -70.96 15.73
N ASP A 148 35.65 -70.98 16.14
CA ASP A 148 36.43 -69.77 16.36
C ASP A 148 36.94 -69.14 15.06
N TRP A 149 37.25 -69.95 14.03
CA TRP A 149 37.48 -69.43 12.70
C TRP A 149 36.22 -68.75 12.13
N VAL A 150 35.03 -69.32 12.37
CA VAL A 150 33.75 -68.69 12.01
C VAL A 150 33.53 -67.38 12.78
N ASN A 151 33.68 -67.38 14.11
CA ASN A 151 33.55 -66.17 14.94
C ASN A 151 34.56 -65.05 14.56
N LYS A 152 35.74 -65.42 14.05
CA LYS A 152 36.81 -64.47 13.66
C LYS A 152 36.61 -63.89 12.26
N ASN A 153 36.01 -64.65 11.34
CA ASN A 153 35.84 -64.25 9.94
C ASN A 153 34.42 -63.80 9.57
N TYR A 154 33.42 -64.09 10.41
CA TYR A 154 32.01 -63.71 10.22
C TYR A 154 31.39 -63.17 11.53
N ILE A 155 30.53 -62.16 11.39
CA ILE A 155 29.65 -61.65 12.44
C ILE A 155 28.21 -62.16 12.17
N ARG A 156 27.34 -62.22 13.18
CA ARG A 156 26.17 -63.13 13.23
C ARG A 156 24.92 -62.55 12.53
N ARG A 157 23.70 -62.82 13.05
CA ARG A 157 22.45 -62.07 12.72
C ARG A 157 21.70 -61.41 13.91
N ASN A 158 22.40 -61.03 15.00
CA ASN A 158 21.97 -60.11 16.09
C ASN A 158 22.66 -58.70 16.25
N GLU A 159 23.94 -58.49 15.87
CA GLU A 159 24.72 -57.21 15.85
C GLU A 159 24.80 -56.28 14.55
N ILE A 160 24.04 -56.45 13.44
CA ILE A 160 23.84 -55.46 12.32
C ILE A 160 23.02 -54.34 13.00
N VAL A 161 22.85 -53.27 12.27
CA VAL A 161 22.52 -51.97 12.77
C VAL A 161 21.39 -51.47 11.75
N ASP A 162 20.15 -51.08 12.17
CA ASP A 162 19.07 -50.16 11.59
C ASP A 162 18.75 -48.73 12.22
N ASN A 163 18.61 -48.49 13.56
CA ASN A 163 18.25 -47.18 14.23
C ASN A 163 19.35 -46.21 14.73
N LEU A 164 19.12 -44.89 14.65
CA LEU A 164 20.15 -43.83 14.64
C LEU A 164 20.76 -43.26 15.99
N THR A 165 21.14 -44.02 17.05
CA THR A 165 21.62 -43.48 18.39
C THR A 165 22.72 -44.18 19.32
N THR A 166 24.02 -44.40 18.95
CA THR A 166 25.26 -44.92 19.69
C THR A 166 26.41 -45.28 18.70
N ASP A 167 27.53 -45.95 19.07
CA ASP A 167 28.80 -45.76 18.34
C ASP A 167 30.00 -46.78 18.48
N ASP A 168 29.86 -48.10 18.22
CA ASP A 168 30.92 -49.16 18.27
C ASP A 168 31.54 -49.65 16.91
N PRO A 169 32.85 -49.49 16.61
CA PRO A 169 33.45 -49.91 15.32
C PRO A 169 33.37 -51.40 14.92
N ALA A 170 32.87 -52.31 15.75
CA ALA A 170 32.68 -53.73 15.38
C ALA A 170 31.33 -54.07 14.69
N ARG A 171 30.38 -53.12 14.57
CA ARG A 171 28.96 -53.45 14.35
C ARG A 171 28.31 -52.80 13.10
N PRO A 172 27.78 -53.58 12.13
CA PRO A 172 27.60 -53.12 10.74
C PRO A 172 26.25 -52.54 10.28
N LEU A 173 26.27 -51.65 9.29
CA LEU A 173 25.09 -51.10 8.61
C LEU A 173 24.30 -52.15 7.78
N SER A 174 22.98 -52.28 8.00
CA SER A 174 22.08 -53.04 7.14
C SER A 174 21.91 -52.38 5.77
N ALA A 175 21.82 -53.21 4.72
CA ALA A 175 21.69 -52.73 3.36
C ALA A 175 20.41 -51.89 3.12
N LYS A 176 19.32 -52.21 3.83
CA LYS A 176 18.00 -51.59 3.60
C LYS A 176 17.88 -50.24 4.36
N GLN A 177 18.57 -49.99 5.48
CA GLN A 177 18.78 -48.61 6.02
C GLN A 177 19.87 -47.86 5.25
N GLY A 178 20.93 -48.54 4.81
CA GLY A 178 21.92 -47.95 3.90
C GLY A 178 21.26 -47.39 2.64
N LYS A 179 20.22 -48.06 2.13
CA LYS A 179 19.34 -47.55 1.08
C LYS A 179 18.56 -46.30 1.51
N SER A 180 17.96 -46.24 2.70
CA SER A 180 17.31 -45.01 3.19
C SER A 180 18.28 -43.82 3.29
N LEU A 181 19.50 -44.00 3.79
CA LEU A 181 20.52 -42.94 3.78
C LEU A 181 20.94 -42.52 2.36
N GLN A 182 20.90 -43.44 1.39
CA GLN A 182 21.23 -43.19 -0.02
C GLN A 182 20.09 -42.54 -0.81
N ASP A 183 18.83 -42.87 -0.49
CA ASP A 183 17.63 -42.37 -1.17
C ASP A 183 17.22 -40.99 -0.66
N TYR A 184 17.35 -40.73 0.65
CA TYR A 184 16.98 -39.46 1.29
C TYR A 184 18.16 -38.49 1.46
N LYS A 185 19.31 -38.74 0.80
CA LYS A 185 20.41 -37.76 0.79
C LYS A 185 20.02 -36.53 -0.03
N VAL A 186 20.15 -35.35 0.55
CA VAL A 186 20.14 -34.10 -0.22
C VAL A 186 21.40 -34.10 -1.10
N GLN A 187 21.23 -33.98 -2.43
CA GLN A 187 22.36 -33.74 -3.31
C GLN A 187 22.86 -32.31 -3.12
N ILE A 188 23.87 -32.12 -2.26
CA ILE A 188 24.63 -30.87 -2.15
C ILE A 188 25.53 -30.76 -3.40
N GLY A 189 24.89 -30.40 -4.51
CA GLY A 189 25.44 -30.45 -5.85
C GLY A 189 24.50 -29.74 -6.84
N SER A 190 24.58 -28.41 -6.86
CA SER A 190 23.90 -27.50 -7.80
C SER A 190 22.36 -27.57 -7.89
N SER A 191 21.65 -26.86 -7.00
CA SER A 191 20.26 -26.44 -7.27
C SER A 191 19.75 -25.24 -6.44
N PHE A 192 20.10 -25.10 -5.16
CA PHE A 192 19.58 -24.01 -4.31
C PHE A 192 20.65 -23.07 -3.75
N LYS A 193 20.52 -21.79 -4.11
CA LYS A 193 21.27 -20.65 -3.57
C LYS A 193 20.29 -19.61 -3.00
N ASP A 194 20.77 -18.73 -2.14
CA ASP A 194 20.06 -17.52 -1.73
C ASP A 194 20.11 -16.45 -2.84
N ALA A 195 19.41 -15.33 -2.62
CA ALA A 195 19.40 -14.18 -3.53
C ALA A 195 20.78 -13.53 -3.77
N HIS A 196 21.82 -13.94 -3.03
CA HIS A 196 23.21 -13.48 -3.14
C HIS A 196 24.15 -14.60 -3.66
N SER A 197 23.61 -15.66 -4.27
CA SER A 197 24.34 -16.83 -4.78
C SER A 197 25.10 -17.67 -3.73
N ARG A 198 24.81 -17.48 -2.44
CA ARG A 198 25.35 -18.29 -1.33
C ARG A 198 24.53 -19.57 -1.16
N ASP A 199 25.14 -20.66 -0.75
CA ASP A 199 24.43 -21.93 -0.54
C ASP A 199 23.34 -21.83 0.54
N VAL A 200 22.34 -22.69 0.43
CA VAL A 200 21.27 -22.86 1.42
C VAL A 200 21.56 -24.14 2.22
N ASP A 201 21.49 -24.07 3.55
CA ASP A 201 21.78 -25.21 4.43
C ASP A 201 20.56 -26.12 4.62
N TYR A 202 19.34 -25.56 4.59
CA TYR A 202 18.08 -26.31 4.66
C TYR A 202 17.08 -25.80 3.62
N TYR A 203 16.52 -26.70 2.82
CA TYR A 203 15.42 -26.42 1.90
C TYR A 203 14.17 -27.16 2.34
N GLN A 204 13.01 -26.49 2.38
CA GLN A 204 11.71 -27.16 2.50
C GLN A 204 10.63 -26.46 1.66
N ASP A 205 9.90 -27.27 0.89
CA ASP A 205 8.68 -26.94 0.16
C ASP A 205 7.57 -27.96 0.44
N ILE A 206 6.38 -27.76 -0.15
CA ILE A 206 5.19 -28.62 0.04
C ILE A 206 5.35 -30.06 -0.51
N SER A 207 6.39 -30.33 -1.31
CA SER A 207 6.73 -31.67 -1.84
C SER A 207 7.82 -32.37 -1.04
N SER A 208 8.61 -31.62 -0.26
CA SER A 208 9.64 -32.12 0.64
C SER A 208 9.08 -32.62 1.97
N GLN A 209 9.83 -33.47 2.68
CA GLN A 209 9.49 -33.78 4.07
C GLN A 209 9.69 -32.53 4.94
N GLN A 210 8.62 -31.99 5.51
CA GLN A 210 8.71 -30.84 6.43
C GLN A 210 9.62 -31.18 7.64
N PHE A 211 10.68 -30.39 7.83
CA PHE A 211 11.68 -30.61 8.90
C PHE A 211 11.46 -29.73 10.13
N PHE A 212 10.77 -28.60 9.96
CA PHE A 212 10.45 -27.64 11.01
C PHE A 212 8.93 -27.41 11.08
N THR A 213 8.38 -27.16 12.26
CA THR A 213 6.98 -26.76 12.49
C THR A 213 6.85 -25.28 12.92
N SER A 214 7.97 -24.67 13.32
CA SER A 214 8.06 -23.25 13.69
C SER A 214 9.31 -22.59 13.10
N PHE A 215 9.22 -21.30 12.77
CA PHE A 215 10.41 -20.49 12.49
C PHE A 215 11.29 -20.32 13.76
N ASP A 216 10.79 -20.62 14.96
CA ASP A 216 11.58 -20.59 16.20
C ASP A 216 12.58 -21.76 16.30
N GLU A 217 12.36 -22.84 15.53
CA GLU A 217 13.15 -24.08 15.55
C GLU A 217 14.37 -24.06 14.62
N LEU A 218 14.50 -23.04 13.74
CA LEU A 218 15.57 -22.99 12.74
C LEU A 218 16.96 -22.96 13.43
N PRO A 219 17.92 -23.84 13.05
CA PRO A 219 19.16 -24.00 13.78
C PRO A 219 20.04 -22.74 13.84
N LEU A 220 20.85 -22.62 14.90
CA LEU A 220 21.78 -21.50 15.03
C LEU A 220 22.88 -21.59 13.98
N GLY A 221 23.11 -20.51 13.24
CA GLY A 221 24.05 -20.44 12.12
C GLY A 221 23.45 -20.75 10.74
N SER A 222 22.25 -21.35 10.68
CA SER A 222 21.68 -21.88 9.43
C SER A 222 21.15 -20.82 8.48
N ARG A 223 21.15 -21.19 7.19
CA ARG A 223 20.48 -20.52 6.08
C ARG A 223 19.38 -21.43 5.54
N CYS A 224 18.12 -21.05 5.72
CA CYS A 224 16.96 -21.86 5.37
C CYS A 224 16.18 -21.21 4.22
N LEU A 225 15.81 -21.96 3.19
CA LEU A 225 14.87 -21.54 2.15
C LEU A 225 13.57 -22.33 2.30
N ILE A 226 12.47 -21.61 2.51
CA ILE A 226 11.21 -22.15 3.01
C ILE A 226 10.08 -21.68 2.11
N GLN A 227 9.29 -22.59 1.53
CA GLN A 227 8.11 -22.20 0.77
C GLN A 227 7.05 -21.57 1.70
N SER A 228 6.52 -20.40 1.32
CA SER A 228 5.58 -19.61 2.12
C SER A 228 4.24 -20.32 2.41
N SER A 229 3.86 -21.30 1.60
CA SER A 229 2.66 -22.12 1.75
C SER A 229 2.79 -23.25 2.77
N LEU A 230 3.97 -23.46 3.36
CA LEU A 230 4.12 -24.35 4.51
C LEU A 230 3.55 -23.65 5.75
N ASN A 231 2.56 -24.27 6.40
CA ASN A 231 1.89 -23.75 7.61
C ASN A 231 2.78 -23.83 8.86
N LEU A 232 3.85 -23.05 8.84
CA LEU A 232 4.85 -22.93 9.89
C LEU A 232 4.44 -21.84 10.88
N THR A 233 4.45 -22.17 12.16
CA THR A 233 4.17 -21.16 13.19
C THR A 233 5.28 -20.10 13.22
N LYS A 234 4.91 -18.86 13.58
CA LYS A 234 5.81 -17.70 13.68
C LYS A 234 6.50 -17.25 12.37
N ALA A 235 6.02 -17.66 11.20
CA ALA A 235 6.49 -17.16 9.90
C ALA A 235 6.41 -15.62 9.78
N PRO A 236 7.35 -14.97 9.05
CA PRO A 236 7.25 -13.55 8.69
C PRO A 236 6.19 -13.35 7.61
N LEU A 237 5.42 -12.27 7.73
CA LEU A 237 4.29 -11.96 6.85
C LEU A 237 4.73 -11.27 5.56
N PHE A 238 5.46 -11.99 4.70
CA PHE A 238 5.84 -11.50 3.37
C PHE A 238 4.75 -11.84 2.34
N ALA A 239 3.69 -11.02 2.33
CA ALA A 239 2.59 -11.16 1.37
C ALA A 239 3.08 -11.12 -0.08
N GLY A 240 2.66 -12.11 -0.88
CA GLY A 240 3.03 -12.29 -2.29
C GLY A 240 4.27 -13.15 -2.55
N GLU A 241 5.01 -13.56 -1.52
CA GLU A 241 6.19 -14.43 -1.71
C GLU A 241 5.83 -15.89 -1.95
N THR A 242 6.58 -16.57 -2.83
CA THR A 242 6.56 -18.03 -2.94
C THR A 242 7.55 -18.67 -1.96
N PHE A 243 8.69 -18.02 -1.69
CA PHE A 243 9.73 -18.52 -0.81
C PHE A 243 10.25 -17.42 0.14
N ILE A 244 10.57 -17.84 1.36
CA ILE A 244 11.15 -17.04 2.42
C ILE A 244 12.55 -17.60 2.70
N TYR A 245 13.57 -16.78 2.52
CA TYR A 245 14.93 -17.09 2.93
C TYR A 245 15.17 -16.55 4.34
N VAL A 246 15.70 -17.36 5.26
CA VAL A 246 16.02 -16.95 6.64
C VAL A 246 17.44 -17.35 7.01
N GLU A 247 18.17 -16.42 7.60
CA GLU A 247 19.49 -16.63 8.15
C GLU A 247 19.48 -16.42 9.67
N THR A 248 19.84 -17.46 10.42
CA THR A 248 19.88 -17.45 11.89
C THR A 248 21.32 -17.24 12.34
N LYS A 249 21.60 -16.18 13.12
CA LYS A 249 22.93 -15.84 13.66
C LYS A 249 22.95 -15.83 15.18
N ALA A 250 24.12 -16.10 15.75
CA ALA A 250 24.40 -15.81 17.16
C ALA A 250 24.70 -14.30 17.32
N THR A 251 24.20 -13.69 18.40
CA THR A 251 24.58 -12.32 18.78
C THR A 251 25.61 -12.38 19.90
N TYR A 252 26.76 -11.75 19.69
CA TYR A 252 27.86 -11.83 20.65
C TYR A 252 27.68 -10.82 21.79
N LYS A 253 27.25 -11.32 22.95
CA LYS A 253 27.65 -10.80 24.24
C LYS A 253 28.45 -11.91 24.94
N LYS A 254 29.63 -11.58 25.45
CA LYS A 254 30.44 -12.52 26.23
C LYS A 254 29.59 -13.11 27.35
N ASP A 255 29.60 -14.43 27.46
CA ASP A 255 28.85 -15.23 28.43
C ASP A 255 27.30 -15.15 28.33
N MET A 256 26.74 -14.53 27.28
CA MET A 256 25.29 -14.44 27.02
C MET A 256 24.94 -14.45 25.51
N PRO A 257 25.09 -15.60 24.80
CA PRO A 257 24.80 -15.69 23.37
C PRO A 257 23.30 -15.65 23.06
N GLY A 258 22.82 -14.53 22.50
CA GLY A 258 21.46 -14.43 21.97
C GLY A 258 21.34 -15.00 20.54
N LYS A 259 20.11 -15.07 20.03
CA LYS A 259 19.81 -15.42 18.63
C LYS A 259 19.30 -14.20 17.88
N LEU A 260 19.65 -14.10 16.60
CA LEU A 260 19.08 -13.17 15.63
C LEU A 260 18.58 -13.98 14.44
N GLN A 261 17.37 -13.72 13.98
CA GLN A 261 16.87 -14.19 12.70
C GLN A 261 16.68 -13.03 11.75
N VAL A 262 17.06 -13.27 10.50
CA VAL A 262 17.10 -12.28 9.42
C VAL A 262 16.39 -12.91 8.23
N ALA A 263 15.18 -12.44 7.91
CA ALA A 263 14.32 -13.01 6.89
C ALA A 263 14.19 -12.08 5.68
N TYR A 264 14.16 -12.69 4.50
CA TYR A 264 14.06 -12.05 3.19
C TYR A 264 12.96 -12.72 2.36
N GLY A 265 12.12 -11.93 1.69
CA GLY A 265 11.26 -12.41 0.61
C GLY A 265 12.10 -12.67 -0.64
N TYR A 266 12.08 -13.89 -1.18
CA TYR A 266 12.96 -14.31 -2.27
C TYR A 266 12.67 -13.58 -3.59
N GLY A 267 11.42 -13.14 -3.81
CA GLY A 267 10.99 -12.39 -5.00
C GLY A 267 11.00 -10.87 -4.83
N SER A 268 10.51 -10.33 -3.71
CA SER A 268 10.40 -8.87 -3.52
C SER A 268 11.59 -8.20 -2.82
N GLY A 269 12.51 -8.96 -2.22
CA GLY A 269 13.59 -8.40 -1.40
C GLY A 269 13.15 -7.74 -0.08
N LYS A 270 11.85 -7.85 0.28
CA LYS A 270 11.33 -7.40 1.60
C LYS A 270 12.14 -8.05 2.72
N PHE A 271 12.40 -7.30 3.78
CA PHE A 271 13.33 -7.66 4.85
C PHE A 271 12.70 -7.48 6.24
N ALA A 272 12.88 -8.47 7.10
CA ALA A 272 12.47 -8.42 8.50
C ALA A 272 13.49 -9.09 9.42
N ILE A 273 13.63 -8.59 10.65
CA ILE A 273 14.48 -9.18 11.68
C ILE A 273 13.69 -9.50 12.94
N ARG A 274 14.18 -10.43 13.75
CA ARG A 274 13.75 -10.63 15.14
C ARG A 274 14.89 -11.22 15.95
N SER A 275 14.94 -10.93 17.25
CA SER A 275 15.98 -11.45 18.14
C SER A 275 15.37 -12.23 19.30
N ALA A 276 16.15 -13.13 19.87
CA ALA A 276 15.87 -13.77 21.15
C ALA A 276 17.05 -13.47 22.11
N PRO A 277 16.80 -13.15 23.39
CA PRO A 277 17.82 -13.25 24.41
C PRO A 277 18.27 -14.71 24.60
N THR A 278 19.23 -14.93 25.49
CA THR A 278 19.95 -16.21 25.71
C THR A 278 19.04 -17.44 25.85
N ASP A 279 17.82 -17.25 26.35
CA ASP A 279 16.94 -18.31 26.88
C ASP A 279 15.71 -18.61 25.99
N GLY A 280 15.68 -18.13 24.73
CA GLY A 280 14.94 -18.85 23.68
C GLY A 280 13.51 -18.44 23.34
N VAL A 281 13.09 -17.18 23.53
CA VAL A 281 11.85 -16.64 22.90
C VAL A 281 12.21 -15.51 21.94
N TYR A 282 11.85 -15.64 20.66
CA TYR A 282 12.02 -14.57 19.69
C TYR A 282 10.99 -13.45 19.87
N THR A 283 11.41 -12.21 19.64
CA THR A 283 10.51 -11.05 19.48
C THR A 283 9.56 -11.26 18.29
N ALA A 284 8.54 -10.39 18.21
CA ALA A 284 7.82 -10.19 16.94
C ALA A 284 8.81 -9.78 15.82
N TRP A 285 8.44 -10.07 14.58
CA TRP A 285 9.16 -9.61 13.39
C TRP A 285 9.09 -8.09 13.27
N PHE A 286 10.26 -7.45 13.20
CA PHE A 286 10.43 -6.04 12.88
C PHE A 286 10.73 -5.91 11.38
N TYR A 287 9.80 -5.33 10.64
CA TYR A 287 9.87 -5.15 9.19
C TYR A 287 10.50 -3.79 8.87
N TYR A 288 11.47 -3.77 7.97
CA TYR A 288 12.00 -2.50 7.44
C TYR A 288 11.18 -2.08 6.22
N ALA A 289 10.91 -0.78 6.12
CA ALA A 289 10.17 -0.21 5.00
C ALA A 289 10.97 -0.35 3.70
N ASP A 290 10.34 -0.94 2.68
CA ASP A 290 10.68 -0.70 1.28
C ASP A 290 10.58 0.80 1.00
N ILE A 291 11.41 1.33 0.09
CA ILE A 291 11.31 2.72 -0.40
C ILE A 291 9.93 3.04 -1.02
N ASN A 292 9.15 2.02 -1.37
CA ASN A 292 7.77 2.11 -1.84
C ASN A 292 6.70 1.88 -0.73
N SER A 293 7.08 1.66 0.53
CA SER A 293 6.13 1.41 1.62
C SER A 293 5.42 2.69 2.10
N ASN A 294 4.13 2.58 2.39
CA ASN A 294 3.34 3.67 2.97
C ASN A 294 3.79 4.01 4.39
N VAL A 295 4.61 5.05 4.53
CA VAL A 295 5.01 5.59 5.84
C VAL A 295 3.80 6.28 6.50
N ALA A 296 3.51 5.94 7.76
CA ALA A 296 2.30 6.39 8.46
C ALA A 296 2.18 7.91 8.72
N SER A 297 3.22 8.68 8.39
CA SER A 297 3.34 10.12 8.63
C SER A 297 4.54 10.76 7.92
N ALA A 298 4.39 11.94 7.32
CA ALA A 298 5.50 12.77 6.82
C ALA A 298 5.60 14.15 7.51
N SER A 299 6.80 14.75 7.50
CA SER A 299 7.05 16.08 8.09
C SER A 299 6.72 17.23 7.13
N LYS A 300 6.79 16.98 5.81
CA LYS A 300 6.38 17.89 4.73
C LYS A 300 6.16 17.10 3.42
N LEU A 301 5.54 17.74 2.43
CA LEU A 301 5.38 17.21 1.07
C LEU A 301 6.67 17.39 0.26
N VAL A 302 6.97 16.43 -0.61
CA VAL A 302 8.17 16.44 -1.47
C VAL A 302 8.02 17.41 -2.65
N THR A 303 6.82 17.43 -3.23
CA THR A 303 6.40 18.42 -4.21
C THR A 303 5.32 19.29 -3.55
N ALA A 304 5.60 20.57 -3.37
CA ALA A 304 4.60 21.51 -2.90
C ALA A 304 3.38 21.50 -3.83
N ARG A 305 2.18 21.60 -3.28
CA ARG A 305 0.92 21.66 -4.03
C ARG A 305 0.42 23.11 -4.06
N THR A 306 0.02 23.56 -5.24
CA THR A 306 -0.61 24.88 -5.39
C THR A 306 -2.07 24.78 -4.95
N VAL A 307 -2.39 25.32 -3.77
CA VAL A 307 -3.76 25.49 -3.29
C VAL A 307 -4.33 26.74 -3.97
N SER A 308 -5.48 26.62 -4.63
CA SER A 308 -6.04 27.69 -5.46
C SER A 308 -7.52 27.95 -5.19
N PHE A 309 -7.83 29.23 -4.96
CA PHE A 309 -9.19 29.75 -4.81
C PHE A 309 -9.67 30.26 -6.17
N SER A 310 -10.94 30.02 -6.50
CA SER A 310 -11.55 30.48 -7.75
C SER A 310 -13.04 30.83 -7.57
N GLY A 311 -13.60 31.57 -8.52
CA GLY A 311 -14.95 32.12 -8.45
C GLY A 311 -14.95 33.59 -8.08
N GLY A 312 -15.79 34.00 -7.12
CA GLY A 312 -15.95 35.40 -6.71
C GLY A 312 -14.70 36.06 -6.12
N ALA A 313 -13.74 35.26 -5.68
CA ALA A 313 -12.37 35.68 -5.40
C ALA A 313 -11.39 34.63 -5.95
N THR A 314 -10.23 35.07 -6.41
CA THR A 314 -9.16 34.25 -6.97
C THR A 314 -7.86 34.48 -6.19
N GLY A 315 -7.02 33.46 -6.13
CA GLY A 315 -5.72 33.53 -5.48
C GLY A 315 -5.11 32.15 -5.32
N SER A 316 -3.80 32.05 -5.15
CA SER A 316 -3.14 30.77 -4.92
C SER A 316 -1.85 30.91 -4.11
N PHE A 317 -1.48 29.83 -3.44
CA PHE A 317 -0.23 29.70 -2.71
C PHE A 317 0.31 28.27 -2.84
N ASN A 318 1.61 28.09 -2.71
CA ASN A 318 2.23 26.77 -2.70
C ASN A 318 2.38 26.28 -1.26
N TYR A 319 1.88 25.07 -0.99
CA TYR A 319 1.88 24.46 0.33
C TYR A 319 2.68 23.15 0.33
N ASP A 320 3.61 23.00 1.27
CA ASP A 320 4.31 21.74 1.54
C ASP A 320 4.09 21.23 2.99
N GLY A 321 3.34 21.92 3.84
CA GLY A 321 3.10 21.53 5.23
C GLY A 321 4.27 21.73 6.21
N SER A 322 5.40 22.27 5.75
CA SER A 322 6.54 22.61 6.63
C SER A 322 6.25 23.75 7.62
N GLY A 323 5.25 24.59 7.32
CA GLY A 323 4.78 25.67 8.18
C GLY A 323 3.41 26.18 7.76
N ASN A 324 2.93 27.23 8.45
CA ASN A 324 1.69 27.91 8.10
C ASN A 324 1.83 28.62 6.73
N SER A 325 0.72 28.85 6.04
CA SER A 325 0.68 29.56 4.77
C SER A 325 -0.53 30.48 4.70
N SER A 326 -0.42 31.55 3.91
CA SER A 326 -1.47 32.54 3.70
C SER A 326 -1.61 32.87 2.23
N CYS A 327 -2.78 33.36 1.84
CA CYS A 327 -3.12 33.73 0.47
C CYS A 327 -3.74 35.13 0.46
N ILE A 328 -3.31 35.99 -0.46
CA ILE A 328 -4.05 37.21 -0.79
C ILE A 328 -5.14 36.82 -1.80
N LEU A 329 -6.39 37.16 -1.48
CA LEU A 329 -7.53 36.91 -2.35
C LEU A 329 -7.86 38.17 -3.17
N THR A 330 -7.69 38.07 -4.48
CA THR A 330 -8.13 39.08 -5.45
C THR A 330 -9.61 38.86 -5.74
N LEU A 331 -10.47 39.80 -5.33
CA LEU A 331 -11.89 39.76 -5.68
C LEU A 331 -12.05 39.86 -7.21
N ALA A 332 -12.98 39.10 -7.77
CA ALA A 332 -13.36 39.25 -9.16
C ALA A 332 -13.93 40.66 -9.39
N ASN A 333 -13.48 41.34 -10.45
CA ASN A 333 -13.98 42.68 -10.78
C ASN A 333 -15.49 42.61 -11.06
N SER A 334 -16.28 43.31 -10.25
CA SER A 334 -17.75 43.35 -10.33
C SER A 334 -18.28 44.11 -11.56
N GLY A 335 -17.41 44.80 -12.30
CA GLY A 335 -17.79 45.74 -13.35
C GLY A 335 -18.31 47.08 -12.83
N VAL A 336 -18.47 47.23 -11.51
CA VAL A 336 -18.95 48.45 -10.86
C VAL A 336 -17.76 49.32 -10.46
N ILE A 337 -17.71 50.53 -10.97
CA ILE A 337 -16.69 51.53 -10.63
C ILE A 337 -17.09 52.20 -9.30
N ALA A 338 -16.11 52.62 -8.49
CA ALA A 338 -16.40 53.40 -7.29
C ALA A 338 -16.95 54.79 -7.67
N GLY A 339 -18.16 55.12 -7.22
CA GLY A 339 -18.82 56.40 -7.55
C GLY A 339 -20.24 56.51 -6.98
N SER A 340 -20.85 57.69 -7.15
CA SER A 340 -22.21 57.99 -6.70
C SER A 340 -23.22 57.82 -7.85
N TYR A 341 -24.15 56.87 -7.71
CA TYR A 341 -25.05 56.44 -8.80
C TYR A 341 -26.48 57.03 -8.70
N ALA A 342 -26.63 58.24 -8.15
CA ALA A 342 -27.92 58.93 -8.01
C ALA A 342 -27.79 60.42 -8.39
N SER A 343 -28.89 61.04 -8.83
CA SER A 343 -29.00 62.48 -9.06
C SER A 343 -30.40 62.98 -8.67
N THR A 344 -30.65 64.29 -8.76
CA THR A 344 -31.97 64.87 -8.47
C THR A 344 -33.08 64.39 -9.41
N ILE A 345 -32.74 63.75 -10.54
CA ILE A 345 -33.68 63.24 -11.55
C ILE A 345 -33.45 61.78 -11.95
N GLN A 346 -32.50 61.07 -11.32
CA GLN A 346 -32.18 59.67 -11.61
C GLN A 346 -31.93 58.86 -10.34
N ILE A 347 -32.48 57.65 -10.30
CA ILE A 347 -32.28 56.66 -9.25
C ILE A 347 -31.31 55.55 -9.70
N PRO A 348 -30.54 54.95 -8.79
CA PRO A 348 -29.69 53.80 -9.11
C PRO A 348 -30.56 52.56 -9.40
N GLN A 349 -30.32 51.93 -10.54
CA GLN A 349 -30.81 50.60 -10.86
C GLN A 349 -29.67 49.60 -10.67
N ILE A 350 -29.82 48.71 -9.69
CA ILE A 350 -28.79 47.76 -9.26
C ILE A 350 -29.15 46.38 -9.82
N SER A 351 -28.21 45.75 -10.53
CA SER A 351 -28.33 44.36 -10.98
C SER A 351 -27.50 43.45 -10.07
N VAL A 352 -28.12 42.38 -9.56
CA VAL A 352 -27.46 41.35 -8.74
C VAL A 352 -27.51 39.99 -9.42
N ASN A 353 -26.47 39.18 -9.22
CA ASN A 353 -26.47 37.78 -9.64
C ASN A 353 -27.22 36.87 -8.63
N ALA A 354 -27.38 35.59 -8.96
CA ALA A 354 -28.03 34.60 -8.09
C ALA A 354 -27.31 34.34 -6.75
N ALA A 355 -26.10 34.87 -6.55
CA ALA A 355 -25.35 34.85 -5.30
C ALA A 355 -25.40 36.19 -4.53
N GLY A 356 -26.24 37.14 -4.96
CA GLY A 356 -26.42 38.45 -4.31
C GLY A 356 -25.30 39.47 -4.57
N GLN A 357 -24.32 39.16 -5.41
CA GLN A 357 -23.26 40.12 -5.78
C GLN A 357 -23.79 41.11 -6.81
N ILE A 358 -23.46 42.39 -6.65
CA ILE A 358 -23.77 43.42 -7.66
C ILE A 358 -22.89 43.18 -8.89
N THR A 359 -23.50 43.10 -10.07
CA THR A 359 -22.84 42.90 -11.37
C THR A 359 -22.95 44.09 -12.32
N ALA A 360 -23.85 45.03 -12.03
CA ALA A 360 -23.92 46.33 -12.69
C ALA A 360 -24.68 47.32 -11.81
N ILE A 361 -24.31 48.61 -11.90
CA ILE A 361 -25.16 49.72 -11.47
C ILE A 361 -25.33 50.66 -12.67
N SER A 362 -26.59 50.97 -13.00
CA SER A 362 -26.96 51.98 -14.00
C SER A 362 -27.81 53.06 -13.34
N GLN A 363 -28.06 54.17 -14.05
CA GLN A 363 -28.97 55.21 -13.62
C GLN A 363 -30.27 55.13 -14.43
N GLN A 364 -31.40 55.02 -13.74
CA GLN A 364 -32.72 55.10 -14.34
C GLN A 364 -33.31 56.49 -14.08
N SER A 365 -33.67 57.22 -15.13
CA SER A 365 -34.36 58.50 -15.00
C SER A 365 -35.72 58.32 -14.32
N ILE A 366 -36.04 59.23 -13.40
CA ILE A 366 -37.37 59.35 -12.83
C ILE A 366 -38.29 59.82 -13.97
N ARG A 367 -39.42 59.14 -14.16
CA ARG A 367 -40.37 59.44 -15.25
C ARG A 367 -40.95 60.85 -15.06
N SER A 368 -41.15 61.58 -16.16
CA SER A 368 -42.03 62.75 -16.15
C SER A 368 -43.46 62.31 -15.85
N ALA A 369 -44.21 63.10 -15.09
CA ALA A 369 -45.62 62.82 -14.88
C ALA A 369 -46.46 63.23 -16.11
N SER A 370 -47.67 62.69 -16.17
CA SER A 370 -48.73 63.08 -17.10
C SER A 370 -50.09 62.77 -16.48
N VAL A 371 -51.18 63.13 -17.17
CA VAL A 371 -52.56 62.83 -16.73
C VAL A 371 -52.84 61.34 -16.41
N ASN A 372 -52.00 60.41 -16.91
CA ASN A 372 -52.13 58.96 -16.70
C ASN A 372 -50.92 58.32 -15.97
N GLN A 373 -49.92 59.09 -15.52
CA GLN A 373 -48.69 58.53 -14.94
C GLN A 373 -48.07 59.45 -13.88
N THR A 374 -47.74 58.89 -12.72
CA THR A 374 -47.00 59.59 -11.66
C THR A 374 -45.51 59.72 -11.98
N GLY A 375 -44.91 60.83 -11.57
CA GLY A 375 -43.54 61.19 -11.95
C GLY A 375 -43.14 62.58 -11.45
N ILE A 376 -42.00 63.09 -11.91
CA ILE A 376 -41.58 64.49 -11.70
C ILE A 376 -42.31 65.44 -12.67
N VAL A 377 -42.59 66.67 -12.25
CA VAL A 377 -43.30 67.69 -13.03
C VAL A 377 -42.52 68.99 -12.99
N GLN A 378 -42.36 69.64 -14.14
CA GLN A 378 -41.83 71.00 -14.20
C GLN A 378 -42.96 72.00 -13.90
N LEU A 379 -42.73 72.89 -12.93
CA LEU A 379 -43.68 73.97 -12.62
C LEU A 379 -43.45 75.18 -13.53
N ILE A 380 -44.54 75.82 -13.98
CA ILE A 380 -44.53 77.01 -14.84
C ILE A 380 -45.48 78.11 -14.35
N ASP A 381 -45.15 79.34 -14.73
CA ASP A 381 -45.87 80.58 -14.37
C ASP A 381 -46.56 81.23 -15.59
N ASP A 382 -46.73 80.50 -16.70
CA ASP A 382 -47.43 80.97 -17.92
C ASP A 382 -48.85 80.37 -18.07
N LEU A 383 -49.60 80.91 -19.04
CA LEU A 383 -50.99 80.52 -19.38
C LEU A 383 -51.17 80.26 -20.89
N VAL A 384 -50.07 80.00 -21.59
CA VAL A 384 -50.00 79.88 -23.06
C VAL A 384 -49.59 78.46 -23.48
N SER A 385 -48.88 77.75 -22.61
CA SER A 385 -48.51 76.34 -22.75
C SER A 385 -49.68 75.39 -22.47
N ASP A 386 -50.01 74.52 -23.43
CA ASP A 386 -50.92 73.38 -23.29
C ASP A 386 -50.20 72.05 -22.96
N ASP A 387 -48.87 72.08 -22.82
CA ASP A 387 -48.01 70.93 -22.55
C ASP A 387 -48.44 70.12 -21.31
N PRO A 388 -48.89 68.86 -21.47
CA PRO A 388 -49.42 68.03 -20.38
C PRO A 388 -48.34 67.45 -19.45
N THR A 389 -47.06 67.80 -19.63
CA THR A 389 -45.94 67.40 -18.75
C THR A 389 -45.55 68.48 -17.73
N LYS A 390 -46.20 69.65 -17.80
CA LYS A 390 -45.97 70.80 -16.93
C LYS A 390 -47.20 71.10 -16.08
N ALA A 391 -47.01 71.66 -14.89
CA ALA A 391 -48.10 72.14 -14.04
C ALA A 391 -47.93 73.61 -13.71
N LEU A 392 -49.04 74.33 -13.51
CA LEU A 392 -49.01 75.67 -12.95
C LEU A 392 -48.40 75.65 -11.54
N THR A 393 -47.59 76.65 -11.20
CA THR A 393 -47.24 76.90 -9.79
C THR A 393 -48.50 77.22 -8.97
N ALA A 394 -48.42 77.04 -7.64
CA ALA A 394 -49.46 77.51 -6.73
C ALA A 394 -49.68 79.04 -6.81
N LYS A 395 -48.67 79.82 -7.22
CA LYS A 395 -48.77 81.27 -7.46
C LYS A 395 -49.64 81.57 -8.68
N GLN A 396 -49.37 80.93 -9.82
CA GLN A 396 -50.15 81.18 -11.04
C GLN A 396 -51.54 80.53 -10.98
N GLY A 397 -51.68 79.37 -10.32
CA GLY A 397 -52.98 78.80 -9.97
C GLY A 397 -53.81 79.71 -9.07
N ARG A 398 -53.18 80.41 -8.11
CA ARG A 398 -53.83 81.45 -7.29
C ARG A 398 -54.22 82.68 -8.12
N ASN A 399 -53.40 83.10 -9.08
CA ASN A 399 -53.75 84.20 -10.00
C ASN A 399 -54.98 83.85 -10.85
N LEU A 400 -55.07 82.63 -11.40
CA LEU A 400 -56.30 82.15 -12.06
C LEU A 400 -57.49 82.10 -11.09
N GLN A 401 -57.31 81.56 -9.88
CA GLN A 401 -58.38 81.45 -8.89
C GLN A 401 -58.92 82.80 -8.42
N LEU A 402 -58.10 83.86 -8.43
CA LEU A 402 -58.49 85.24 -8.09
C LEU A 402 -59.09 86.01 -9.28
N ASN A 403 -58.68 85.70 -10.51
CA ASN A 403 -59.11 86.41 -11.73
C ASN A 403 -60.18 85.66 -12.54
N LYS A 404 -60.60 84.46 -12.13
CA LYS A 404 -61.70 83.72 -12.77
C LYS A 404 -63.01 84.50 -12.62
N LEU A 405 -63.85 84.43 -13.66
CA LEU A 405 -65.26 84.74 -13.52
C LEU A 405 -65.89 83.67 -12.61
N GLU A 406 -66.71 84.09 -11.63
CA GLU A 406 -67.46 83.13 -10.82
C GLU A 406 -68.52 82.43 -11.67
N LYS A 407 -68.86 81.19 -11.30
CA LYS A 407 -69.85 80.37 -12.01
C LYS A 407 -71.21 81.07 -12.16
N ASP A 408 -71.55 81.89 -11.17
CA ASP A 408 -72.83 82.57 -11.04
C ASP A 408 -72.70 84.09 -11.32
N ALA A 409 -71.54 84.56 -11.80
CA ALA A 409 -71.33 85.96 -12.18
C ALA A 409 -71.95 86.26 -13.56
N THR A 410 -73.02 87.05 -13.57
CA THR A 410 -73.74 87.45 -14.78
C THR A 410 -72.81 88.12 -15.80
N ALA A 411 -72.68 87.53 -16.99
CA ALA A 411 -71.66 87.89 -17.99
C ALA A 411 -71.94 89.22 -18.75
N ALA A 412 -71.92 90.34 -18.04
CA ALA A 412 -72.23 91.68 -18.53
C ALA A 412 -71.10 92.34 -19.38
N ALA A 413 -70.53 91.60 -20.34
CA ALA A 413 -69.50 92.12 -21.27
C ALA A 413 -69.48 91.46 -22.67
N ALA A 414 -70.18 90.34 -22.89
CA ALA A 414 -70.22 89.69 -24.21
C ALA A 414 -71.25 90.37 -25.13
N LYS A 415 -70.89 90.64 -26.39
CA LYS A 415 -71.78 91.30 -27.37
C LYS A 415 -73.06 90.48 -27.61
N LYS A 416 -74.20 91.15 -27.51
CA LYS A 416 -75.50 90.69 -28.02
C LYS A 416 -75.38 90.35 -29.50
N LEU A 417 -75.61 89.08 -29.86
CA LEU A 417 -75.87 88.70 -31.26
C LEU A 417 -77.35 88.99 -31.55
N GLU A 418 -77.64 89.70 -32.64
CA GLU A 418 -79.03 89.96 -33.05
C GLU A 418 -79.50 88.89 -34.02
N VAL A 419 -80.53 88.14 -33.62
CA VAL A 419 -81.22 87.16 -34.48
C VAL A 419 -82.51 87.82 -34.97
N SER A 420 -82.65 87.95 -36.29
CA SER A 420 -83.59 88.89 -36.90
C SER A 420 -85.04 88.41 -37.00
N GLN A 421 -85.31 87.12 -36.85
CA GLN A 421 -86.68 86.57 -36.78
C GLN A 421 -86.69 85.19 -36.10
N SER A 422 -87.80 84.80 -35.47
CA SER A 422 -87.91 83.59 -34.64
C SER A 422 -89.07 82.64 -34.99
N SER A 423 -89.81 82.90 -36.07
CA SER A 423 -90.87 82.01 -36.57
C SER A 423 -91.16 82.24 -38.07
N TYR A 424 -91.72 81.20 -38.71
CA TYR A 424 -92.19 81.18 -40.11
C TYR A 424 -93.56 80.52 -40.15
N ASN A 425 -94.43 80.87 -41.11
CA ASN A 425 -95.81 80.37 -41.12
C ASN A 425 -96.02 79.15 -42.04
N ASN A 426 -95.14 78.92 -43.00
CA ASN A 426 -95.15 77.75 -43.89
C ASN A 426 -93.76 77.48 -44.50
N ASP A 427 -93.60 76.32 -45.14
CA ASP A 427 -92.33 75.86 -45.70
C ASP A 427 -91.79 76.76 -46.83
N ASN A 428 -92.66 77.41 -47.62
CA ASN A 428 -92.21 78.36 -48.65
C ASN A 428 -91.67 79.66 -48.05
N ASP A 429 -92.18 80.11 -46.88
CA ASP A 429 -91.60 81.26 -46.16
C ASP A 429 -90.15 80.94 -45.74
N PHE A 430 -89.93 79.74 -45.18
CA PHE A 430 -88.60 79.28 -44.76
C PHE A 430 -87.66 79.14 -45.95
N ILE A 431 -88.10 78.49 -47.04
CA ILE A 431 -87.29 78.34 -48.27
C ILE A 431 -86.97 79.72 -48.86
N SER A 432 -87.94 80.63 -48.92
CA SER A 432 -87.74 81.98 -49.48
C SER A 432 -86.81 82.83 -48.62
N PHE A 433 -86.88 82.73 -47.30
CA PHE A 433 -85.99 83.44 -46.37
C PHE A 433 -84.52 83.00 -46.50
N TYR A 434 -84.24 81.79 -46.98
CA TYR A 434 -82.88 81.28 -47.18
C TYR A 434 -82.43 81.20 -48.65
N ALA A 435 -83.33 81.42 -49.63
CA ALA A 435 -83.04 81.30 -51.06
C ALA A 435 -81.98 82.29 -51.57
N ASP A 436 -81.83 83.44 -50.91
CA ASP A 436 -80.89 84.53 -51.25
C ASP A 436 -79.75 84.71 -50.22
N LYS A 437 -79.69 83.86 -49.18
CA LYS A 437 -78.68 83.94 -48.11
C LYS A 437 -77.40 83.21 -48.54
N THR A 438 -76.30 83.94 -48.60
CA THR A 438 -74.99 83.43 -49.06
C THR A 438 -74.18 82.69 -48.00
N VAL A 439 -74.72 82.51 -46.78
CA VAL A 439 -74.06 81.80 -45.66
C VAL A 439 -75.00 80.75 -45.05
N GLY A 440 -74.51 79.52 -44.93
CA GLY A 440 -75.27 78.37 -44.43
C GLY A 440 -75.30 78.28 -42.91
N PHE A 441 -76.35 77.67 -42.36
CA PHE A 441 -76.62 77.66 -40.90
C PHE A 441 -75.62 76.84 -40.05
N PHE A 442 -74.67 76.13 -40.66
CA PHE A 442 -73.66 75.30 -39.98
C PHE A 442 -72.34 75.18 -40.78
N ASP A 443 -71.56 76.27 -40.94
CA ASP A 443 -70.10 76.15 -41.13
C ASP A 443 -69.32 77.25 -40.38
N ASN A 444 -68.04 77.01 -40.14
CA ASN A 444 -67.13 77.89 -39.40
C ASN A 444 -66.28 78.72 -40.38
N GLU A 445 -66.95 79.50 -41.23
CA GLU A 445 -66.37 80.33 -42.30
C GLU A 445 -65.42 79.55 -43.25
N GLN A 446 -65.76 78.30 -43.53
CA GLN A 446 -64.99 77.35 -44.37
C GLN A 446 -65.95 76.55 -45.25
N GLY A 447 -66.40 77.20 -46.33
CA GLY A 447 -67.66 76.86 -46.99
C GLY A 447 -67.74 75.57 -47.81
N LYS A 448 -69.00 75.26 -48.17
CA LYS A 448 -69.48 74.22 -49.10
C LYS A 448 -69.62 72.79 -48.57
N PHE A 449 -70.67 72.59 -47.77
CA PHE A 449 -71.53 71.41 -48.00
C PHE A 449 -72.27 71.53 -49.36
N PHE A 450 -72.74 70.40 -49.89
CA PHE A 450 -73.47 70.25 -51.18
C PHE A 450 -72.71 70.11 -52.53
N PRO A 451 -71.37 70.00 -52.65
CA PRO A 451 -70.75 69.52 -53.92
C PRO A 451 -70.76 67.99 -54.10
N GLN A 452 -70.80 67.24 -53.00
CA GLN A 452 -70.34 65.83 -52.93
C GLN A 452 -71.43 64.77 -52.75
N PHE A 453 -72.71 65.18 -52.70
CA PHE A 453 -73.84 64.25 -52.54
C PHE A 453 -74.98 64.59 -53.50
N SER A 454 -75.42 63.61 -54.29
CA SER A 454 -76.71 63.68 -54.99
C SER A 454 -77.80 63.13 -54.06
N VAL A 455 -78.72 63.99 -53.63
CA VAL A 455 -79.90 63.61 -52.85
C VAL A 455 -80.96 63.01 -53.78
N GLY A 456 -81.30 61.74 -53.56
CA GLY A 456 -82.16 60.98 -54.48
C GLY A 456 -83.66 61.08 -54.18
N PHE A 457 -84.01 61.22 -52.90
CA PHE A 457 -85.40 61.39 -52.44
C PHE A 457 -85.39 61.94 -51.01
N VAL A 458 -86.39 62.75 -50.67
CA VAL A 458 -86.74 63.11 -49.29
C VAL A 458 -88.24 62.83 -49.14
N SER A 459 -88.60 61.99 -48.17
CA SER A 459 -89.99 61.64 -47.90
C SER A 459 -90.30 61.87 -46.42
N SER A 460 -91.30 62.71 -46.16
CA SER A 460 -91.87 62.91 -44.83
C SER A 460 -92.95 61.86 -44.58
N MET A 461 -92.69 60.95 -43.65
CA MET A 461 -93.73 60.06 -43.15
C MET A 461 -94.55 60.83 -42.12
N LYS A 462 -95.86 60.93 -42.34
CA LYS A 462 -96.77 61.62 -41.41
C LYS A 462 -96.60 61.04 -39.99
N THR A 463 -96.66 61.93 -39.00
CA THR A 463 -96.29 61.65 -37.59
C THR A 463 -94.82 61.21 -37.40
N GLY A 464 -93.89 62.13 -37.70
CA GLY A 464 -92.64 62.30 -36.94
C GLY A 464 -91.33 61.83 -37.59
N GLY A 465 -91.34 61.13 -38.73
CA GLY A 465 -90.13 60.57 -39.34
C GLY A 465 -89.79 61.16 -40.71
N THR A 466 -88.53 61.60 -40.89
CA THR A 466 -88.00 62.02 -42.20
C THR A 466 -86.82 61.13 -42.57
N PHE A 467 -86.83 60.64 -43.81
CA PHE A 467 -85.80 59.74 -44.35
C PHE A 467 -85.05 60.45 -45.48
N ILE A 468 -83.72 60.50 -45.37
CA ILE A 468 -82.84 61.16 -46.36
C ILE A 468 -81.84 60.12 -46.89
N ILE A 469 -81.85 59.93 -48.21
CA ILE A 469 -80.91 59.05 -48.91
C ILE A 469 -80.01 59.91 -49.81
N GLY A 470 -78.72 59.94 -49.49
CA GLY A 470 -77.69 60.60 -50.29
C GLY A 470 -76.69 59.58 -50.82
N ASN A 471 -76.43 59.60 -52.12
CA ASN A 471 -75.30 58.86 -52.69
C ASN A 471 -74.06 59.74 -52.71
N ASP A 472 -72.96 59.22 -52.19
CA ASP A 472 -71.62 59.74 -52.44
C ASP A 472 -71.27 59.47 -53.91
N VAL A 473 -71.20 60.54 -54.71
CA VAL A 473 -70.93 60.46 -56.16
C VAL A 473 -69.48 60.09 -56.49
N THR A 474 -68.59 60.10 -55.49
CA THR A 474 -67.16 59.83 -55.64
C THR A 474 -66.81 58.40 -55.27
N THR A 475 -67.42 57.87 -54.19
CA THR A 475 -67.18 56.49 -53.74
C THR A 475 -68.28 55.50 -54.13
N GLY A 476 -69.39 55.97 -54.70
CA GLY A 476 -70.55 55.16 -55.10
C GLY A 476 -71.36 54.60 -53.92
N LYS A 477 -71.07 55.03 -52.69
CA LYS A 477 -71.69 54.49 -51.48
C LYS A 477 -72.94 55.28 -51.09
N THR A 478 -74.07 54.58 -51.00
CA THR A 478 -75.30 55.13 -50.41
C THR A 478 -75.12 55.36 -48.92
N ARG A 479 -75.42 56.57 -48.44
CA ARG A 479 -75.65 56.85 -47.02
C ARG A 479 -77.15 57.10 -46.80
N ILE A 480 -77.69 56.38 -45.82
CA ILE A 480 -79.07 56.47 -45.39
C ILE A 480 -79.07 57.12 -44.01
N ILE A 481 -79.81 58.21 -43.85
CA ILE A 481 -79.98 58.90 -42.57
C ILE A 481 -81.48 58.89 -42.25
N SER A 482 -81.82 58.24 -41.14
CA SER A 482 -83.16 58.28 -40.54
C SER A 482 -83.12 59.20 -39.33
N CYS A 483 -83.96 60.24 -39.33
CA CYS A 483 -84.11 61.14 -38.20
C CYS A 483 -85.58 61.28 -37.79
N VAL A 484 -85.78 61.52 -36.50
CA VAL A 484 -87.11 61.75 -35.91
C VAL A 484 -87.18 63.20 -35.45
N VAL A 485 -88.21 63.91 -35.90
CA VAL A 485 -88.48 65.30 -35.50
C VAL A 485 -89.56 65.29 -34.44
N ARG A 486 -89.28 65.82 -33.26
CA ARG A 486 -90.27 65.97 -32.18
C ARG A 486 -91.15 67.20 -32.41
N GLU A 487 -92.33 67.23 -31.77
CA GLU A 487 -93.30 68.33 -31.88
C GLU A 487 -92.75 69.71 -31.45
N ASN A 488 -91.68 69.75 -30.65
CA ASN A 488 -90.96 70.96 -30.27
C ASN A 488 -89.85 71.37 -31.26
N GLY A 489 -89.77 70.74 -32.44
CA GLY A 489 -88.81 71.05 -33.49
C GLY A 489 -87.40 70.49 -33.32
N THR A 490 -87.10 69.74 -32.25
CA THR A 490 -85.77 69.11 -32.12
C THR A 490 -85.65 67.83 -32.94
N ILE A 491 -84.46 67.62 -33.52
CA ILE A 491 -84.15 66.49 -34.40
C ILE A 491 -83.21 65.52 -33.67
N ASP A 492 -83.66 64.28 -33.45
CA ASP A 492 -82.83 63.22 -32.89
C ASP A 492 -82.21 62.35 -33.99
N PHE A 493 -80.90 62.13 -33.89
CA PHE A 493 -80.16 61.17 -34.71
C PHE A 493 -80.12 59.80 -34.03
N LEU A 494 -80.65 58.76 -34.69
CA LEU A 494 -80.65 57.38 -34.22
C LEU A 494 -79.23 56.78 -34.27
N ASN A 495 -78.47 56.97 -33.19
CA ASN A 495 -77.06 56.60 -33.12
C ASN A 495 -76.82 55.12 -32.76
N LYS A 496 -75.93 54.48 -33.54
CA LYS A 496 -75.18 53.23 -33.25
C LYS A 496 -75.98 52.01 -32.79
N LYS A 497 -76.32 51.12 -33.74
CA LYS A 497 -76.39 49.67 -33.47
C LYS A 497 -76.12 48.77 -34.68
N GLU A 498 -74.94 48.91 -35.28
CA GLU A 498 -74.32 47.80 -36.01
C GLU A 498 -73.73 46.86 -34.94
N LEU A 499 -74.35 45.71 -34.67
CA LEU A 499 -74.22 44.46 -35.42
C LEU A 499 -72.78 43.94 -35.36
N ALA A 500 -72.55 43.03 -34.42
CA ALA A 500 -71.26 42.38 -34.23
C ALA A 500 -71.02 41.34 -35.34
N TYR A 501 -70.10 41.64 -36.25
CA TYR A 501 -69.59 40.67 -37.20
C TYR A 501 -68.47 39.85 -36.56
N THR A 502 -68.82 38.68 -36.04
CA THR A 502 -67.88 37.56 -35.94
C THR A 502 -67.79 36.91 -37.31
N ASP A 503 -66.78 37.28 -38.08
CA ASP A 503 -66.38 36.63 -39.33
C ASP A 503 -65.02 35.97 -39.04
N SER A 504 -64.99 34.67 -38.73
CA SER A 504 -64.81 33.53 -39.66
C SER A 504 -63.34 33.24 -39.97
N ASP A 505 -62.98 31.96 -39.93
CA ASP A 505 -61.71 31.35 -40.37
C ASP A 505 -60.42 31.77 -39.58
N ILE A 506 -59.40 30.91 -39.40
CA ILE A 506 -59.05 29.64 -40.06
C ILE A 506 -58.95 28.48 -39.04
N SER A 507 -59.09 27.25 -39.55
CA SER A 507 -59.29 25.98 -38.85
C SER A 507 -58.01 25.17 -38.50
N GLY A 508 -58.19 24.04 -37.80
CA GLY A 508 -57.34 22.85 -38.02
C GLY A 508 -56.99 21.99 -36.81
N ASN A 509 -57.66 20.84 -36.66
CA ASN A 509 -57.17 19.70 -35.87
C ASN A 509 -57.14 18.47 -36.79
N ALA A 510 -55.98 17.88 -37.03
CA ALA A 510 -55.79 16.89 -38.10
C ALA A 510 -56.00 15.44 -37.61
N ALA A 511 -56.84 14.68 -38.31
CA ALA A 511 -57.28 13.33 -37.92
C ALA A 511 -56.22 12.21 -38.07
N THR A 512 -54.96 12.55 -38.29
CA THR A 512 -53.84 11.61 -38.54
C THR A 512 -52.59 11.92 -37.70
N SER A 513 -52.74 12.66 -36.60
CA SER A 513 -51.60 13.09 -35.76
C SER A 513 -51.03 11.92 -34.95
N THR A 514 -50.10 11.16 -35.54
CA THR A 514 -49.27 10.11 -34.89
C THR A 514 -48.28 10.67 -33.85
N LYS A 515 -48.35 11.97 -33.57
CA LYS A 515 -47.42 12.75 -32.77
C LYS A 515 -48.15 13.94 -32.12
N LEU A 516 -47.77 14.32 -30.90
CA LEU A 516 -48.17 15.58 -30.26
C LEU A 516 -47.46 16.77 -30.94
N LYS A 517 -48.24 17.73 -31.47
CA LYS A 517 -47.73 18.87 -32.30
C LYS A 517 -46.52 19.57 -31.69
N ASN A 518 -46.58 19.89 -30.40
CA ASN A 518 -45.42 20.26 -29.60
C ASN A 518 -45.24 19.18 -28.54
N ALA A 519 -44.06 18.55 -28.50
CA ALA A 519 -43.72 17.54 -27.50
C ALA A 519 -43.90 18.07 -26.05
N ARG A 520 -43.99 17.15 -25.09
CA ARG A 520 -44.05 17.44 -23.66
C ARG A 520 -42.83 16.81 -22.99
N LYS A 521 -42.08 17.61 -22.25
CA LYS A 521 -40.87 17.13 -21.59
C LYS A 521 -41.21 16.34 -20.33
N ILE A 522 -40.69 15.13 -20.22
CA ILE A 522 -40.67 14.33 -18.98
C ILE A 522 -39.20 14.07 -18.66
N ASN A 523 -38.72 14.56 -17.51
CA ASN A 523 -37.28 14.61 -17.18
C ASN A 523 -36.38 15.07 -18.35
N THR A 524 -36.76 16.20 -18.96
CA THR A 524 -36.12 16.85 -20.12
C THR A 524 -36.22 16.15 -21.48
N ILE A 525 -36.53 14.85 -21.53
CA ILE A 525 -36.77 14.09 -22.77
C ILE A 525 -38.09 14.54 -23.40
N ASP A 526 -38.08 14.85 -24.70
CA ASP A 526 -39.27 15.27 -25.46
C ASP A 526 -40.15 14.06 -25.80
N PHE A 527 -41.22 13.85 -25.04
CA PHE A 527 -42.23 12.84 -25.34
C PHE A 527 -43.32 13.40 -26.24
N ASP A 528 -43.64 12.66 -27.31
CA ASP A 528 -44.66 13.07 -28.28
C ASP A 528 -45.61 11.94 -28.72
N GLY A 529 -45.49 10.75 -28.14
CA GLY A 529 -46.33 9.58 -28.42
C GLY A 529 -45.82 8.66 -29.55
N THR A 530 -44.73 8.97 -30.24
CA THR A 530 -44.24 8.16 -31.38
C THR A 530 -43.51 6.86 -30.99
N GLN A 531 -43.04 6.74 -29.75
CA GLN A 531 -42.26 5.60 -29.25
C GLN A 531 -42.21 5.61 -27.71
N ASP A 532 -41.89 4.48 -27.09
CA ASP A 532 -41.70 4.36 -25.64
C ASP A 532 -40.52 5.21 -25.14
N ILE A 533 -40.55 5.61 -23.87
CA ILE A 533 -39.47 6.37 -23.21
C ILE A 533 -38.94 5.64 -21.97
N SER A 534 -37.62 5.62 -21.83
CA SER A 534 -36.93 5.29 -20.59
C SER A 534 -36.46 6.57 -19.91
N ILE A 535 -36.65 6.67 -18.59
CA ILE A 535 -36.26 7.83 -17.80
C ILE A 535 -35.24 7.38 -16.75
N GLU A 536 -33.96 7.66 -16.99
CA GLU A 536 -32.94 7.57 -15.95
C GLU A 536 -32.99 8.80 -15.02
N ALA A 537 -32.61 8.61 -13.75
CA ALA A 537 -32.57 9.65 -12.74
C ALA A 537 -31.12 10.01 -12.39
N PRO A 538 -30.54 11.09 -12.94
CA PRO A 538 -29.18 11.51 -12.62
C PRO A 538 -29.09 12.07 -11.20
N LEU A 539 -28.16 11.52 -10.40
CA LEU A 539 -27.91 11.90 -9.00
C LEU A 539 -27.62 13.40 -8.84
N ARG A 540 -28.34 14.03 -7.90
CA ARG A 540 -28.27 15.46 -7.57
C ARG A 540 -26.91 15.86 -7.00
N TYR A 541 -26.38 17.03 -7.37
CA TYR A 541 -25.18 17.57 -6.71
C TYR A 541 -25.51 18.19 -5.35
N LEU A 542 -24.70 17.89 -4.33
CA LEU A 542 -24.97 18.22 -2.93
C LEU A 542 -23.85 19.02 -2.22
N GLY A 543 -22.72 19.25 -2.89
CA GLY A 543 -21.69 20.18 -2.43
C GLY A 543 -20.26 19.66 -2.56
N ASN A 544 -19.30 20.49 -2.16
CA ASN A 544 -17.95 20.02 -1.87
C ASN A 544 -17.97 19.37 -0.49
N ILE A 545 -17.52 18.12 -0.39
CA ILE A 545 -17.00 17.64 0.89
C ILE A 545 -15.62 18.20 1.03
N SER A 546 -15.28 18.60 2.25
CA SER A 546 -13.93 18.61 2.72
C SER A 546 -13.82 18.46 4.24
N SER A 547 -12.85 17.66 4.72
CA SER A 547 -12.65 17.11 6.09
C SER A 547 -13.29 15.75 6.37
N ALA A 548 -12.76 15.05 7.37
CA ALA A 548 -13.24 13.73 7.80
C ALA A 548 -14.65 13.86 8.37
N ALA A 549 -14.86 14.89 9.21
CA ALA A 549 -16.16 15.26 9.73
C ALA A 549 -17.19 15.49 8.62
N GLN A 550 -16.85 16.16 7.51
CA GLN A 550 -17.79 16.30 6.39
C GLN A 550 -17.96 15.03 5.55
N LEU A 551 -16.89 14.26 5.34
CA LEU A 551 -17.00 12.96 4.68
C LEU A 551 -17.94 12.04 5.47
N ASP A 552 -17.93 12.13 6.80
CA ASP A 552 -18.80 11.37 7.70
C ASP A 552 -20.22 11.95 7.82
N LEU A 553 -20.41 13.26 7.57
CA LEU A 553 -21.71 13.95 7.57
C LEU A 553 -22.38 14.02 6.18
N ALA A 554 -21.71 13.58 5.11
CA ALA A 554 -22.26 13.51 3.75
C ALA A 554 -23.26 12.36 3.60
N LEU A 555 -24.50 12.62 4.05
CA LEU A 555 -25.51 11.61 4.32
C LEU A 555 -26.73 11.66 3.39
N SER A 556 -26.81 12.61 2.46
CA SER A 556 -27.95 12.79 1.57
C SER A 556 -27.72 12.14 0.21
N ASP A 557 -28.79 11.61 -0.40
CA ASP A 557 -28.72 10.89 -1.68
C ASP A 557 -28.34 11.82 -2.85
N GLY A 558 -27.22 11.54 -3.50
CA GLY A 558 -26.64 12.41 -4.52
C GLY A 558 -25.12 12.27 -4.65
N LYS A 559 -24.47 13.30 -5.18
CA LYS A 559 -23.02 13.35 -5.41
C LYS A 559 -22.38 14.61 -4.84
N TYR A 560 -21.18 14.46 -4.31
CA TYR A 560 -20.35 15.50 -3.73
C TYR A 560 -18.97 15.51 -4.41
N THR A 561 -18.38 16.69 -4.58
CA THR A 561 -16.98 16.80 -5.02
C THR A 561 -16.08 16.64 -3.82
N VAL A 562 -14.97 15.92 -3.99
CA VAL A 562 -13.91 15.76 -2.99
C VAL A 562 -12.70 16.50 -3.55
N SER A 563 -12.21 17.52 -2.86
CA SER A 563 -11.06 18.34 -3.27
C SER A 563 -10.04 18.48 -2.13
N GLU A 564 -8.95 17.68 -2.18
CA GLU A 564 -7.83 17.50 -1.21
C GLU A 564 -7.83 16.27 -0.21
N TYR A 565 -8.69 15.23 -0.33
CA TYR A 565 -8.93 14.11 0.62
C TYR A 565 -8.50 12.77 0.05
N SER A 566 -7.53 12.16 0.71
CA SER A 566 -7.04 10.80 0.46
C SER A 566 -8.04 9.74 0.94
N VAL A 567 -9.23 9.67 0.32
CA VAL A 567 -10.35 8.85 0.83
C VAL A 567 -9.91 7.40 0.71
N ALA A 568 -9.75 6.71 1.85
CA ALA A 568 -9.18 5.36 1.89
C ALA A 568 -7.78 5.22 1.24
N GLY A 569 -6.99 6.30 1.18
CA GLY A 569 -5.68 6.28 0.48
C GLY A 569 -5.76 6.49 -1.05
N LEU A 570 -6.95 6.78 -1.59
CA LEU A 570 -7.16 7.09 -3.01
C LEU A 570 -6.79 8.54 -3.33
N TYR A 571 -6.77 8.90 -4.62
CA TYR A 571 -6.35 10.25 -5.03
C TYR A 571 -7.19 11.35 -4.36
N SER A 572 -6.51 12.44 -3.97
CA SER A 572 -7.07 13.53 -3.17
C SER A 572 -8.21 14.31 -3.84
N TYR A 573 -8.46 14.12 -5.13
CA TYR A 573 -9.53 14.81 -5.86
C TYR A 573 -10.39 13.81 -6.63
N GLY A 574 -11.71 13.90 -6.48
CA GLY A 574 -12.65 12.93 -7.05
C GLY A 574 -14.11 13.24 -6.75
N VAL A 575 -14.97 12.26 -6.97
CA VAL A 575 -16.42 12.34 -6.73
C VAL A 575 -16.82 11.30 -5.70
N LEU A 576 -17.47 11.75 -4.62
CA LEU A 576 -18.20 10.88 -3.71
C LEU A 576 -19.64 10.78 -4.20
N VAL A 577 -20.10 9.57 -4.51
CA VAL A 577 -21.52 9.26 -4.67
C VAL A 577 -22.05 8.72 -3.34
N VAL A 578 -23.16 9.26 -2.88
CA VAL A 578 -23.86 8.85 -1.66
C VAL A 578 -25.22 8.31 -2.09
N LEU A 579 -25.50 7.05 -1.74
CA LEU A 579 -26.75 6.36 -2.05
C LEU A 579 -27.48 6.06 -0.74
N ARG A 580 -28.76 6.43 -0.62
CA ARG A 580 -29.61 6.07 0.53
C ARG A 580 -30.78 5.20 0.11
N SER A 581 -31.02 4.15 0.89
CA SER A 581 -32.22 3.30 0.77
C SER A 581 -32.68 2.87 2.16
N GLY A 582 -33.87 3.32 2.56
CA GLY A 582 -34.36 3.18 3.93
C GLY A 582 -33.38 3.76 4.96
N GLY A 583 -33.02 2.96 5.96
CA GLY A 583 -32.03 3.31 6.98
C GLY A 583 -30.56 3.17 6.55
N THR A 584 -30.28 2.63 5.36
CA THR A 584 -28.90 2.39 4.90
C THR A 584 -28.40 3.59 4.10
N CYS A 585 -27.16 4.01 4.37
CA CYS A 585 -26.43 5.01 3.59
C CYS A 585 -25.10 4.41 3.13
N CYS A 586 -24.85 4.41 1.83
CA CYS A 586 -23.62 3.91 1.21
C CYS A 586 -22.87 5.07 0.56
N GLN A 587 -21.56 5.14 0.78
CA GLN A 587 -20.67 6.10 0.12
C GLN A 587 -19.72 5.35 -0.81
N ILE A 588 -19.56 5.88 -2.02
CA ILE A 588 -18.76 5.31 -3.10
C ILE A 588 -17.86 6.42 -3.62
N TYR A 589 -16.55 6.29 -3.44
CA TYR A 589 -15.57 7.29 -3.86
C TYR A 589 -14.86 6.89 -5.14
N TYR A 590 -14.93 7.77 -6.14
CA TYR A 590 -14.24 7.68 -7.42
C TYR A 590 -13.14 8.74 -7.50
N PRO A 591 -11.84 8.38 -7.43
CA PRO A 591 -10.75 9.32 -7.70
C PRO A 591 -10.79 9.77 -9.17
N HIS A 592 -10.58 11.06 -9.47
CA HIS A 592 -10.68 11.55 -10.86
C HIS A 592 -9.44 11.25 -11.73
N LEU A 593 -8.38 10.71 -11.14
CA LEU A 593 -7.15 10.28 -11.82
C LEU A 593 -6.70 8.92 -11.31
N ALA A 594 -6.02 8.16 -12.18
CA ALA A 594 -5.34 6.92 -11.86
C ALA A 594 -4.06 7.17 -11.03
N SER A 595 -4.24 7.64 -9.79
CA SER A 595 -3.17 7.98 -8.84
C SER A 595 -3.62 7.69 -7.40
N GLY A 596 -2.69 7.71 -6.45
CA GLY A 596 -2.89 7.12 -5.12
C GLY A 596 -2.85 5.59 -5.12
N ALA A 597 -3.05 4.98 -3.96
CA ALA A 597 -2.58 3.62 -3.67
C ALA A 597 -3.19 2.48 -4.53
N ASN A 598 -4.30 2.74 -5.23
CA ASN A 598 -5.05 1.71 -5.95
C ASN A 598 -5.32 2.06 -7.43
N GLY A 599 -4.47 2.89 -8.05
CA GLY A 599 -4.42 3.06 -9.51
C GLY A 599 -5.68 3.63 -10.18
N GLY A 600 -6.53 4.35 -9.44
CA GLY A 600 -7.80 4.88 -9.94
C GLY A 600 -9.03 4.00 -9.68
N THR A 601 -8.88 2.85 -9.01
CA THR A 601 -10.03 2.06 -8.55
C THR A 601 -10.78 2.73 -7.40
N LEU A 602 -12.05 2.38 -7.25
CA LEU A 602 -12.98 3.01 -6.30
C LEU A 602 -12.93 2.40 -4.91
N ALA A 603 -13.37 3.15 -3.89
CA ALA A 603 -13.62 2.62 -2.55
C ALA A 603 -15.09 2.81 -2.16
N ILE A 604 -15.62 1.90 -1.34
CA ILE A 604 -16.97 1.99 -0.76
C ILE A 604 -16.95 1.86 0.76
N ARG A 605 -17.90 2.49 1.44
CA ARG A 605 -18.26 2.19 2.84
C ARG A 605 -19.77 2.39 3.04
N GLN A 606 -20.29 1.88 4.15
CA GLN A 606 -21.71 1.99 4.47
C GLN A 606 -21.96 2.28 5.95
N SER A 607 -23.09 2.90 6.25
CA SER A 607 -23.60 3.11 7.60
C SER A 607 -25.08 2.79 7.68
N TRP A 608 -25.51 2.30 8.84
CA TRP A 608 -26.91 2.17 9.19
C TRP A 608 -27.31 3.35 10.09
N ASN A 609 -28.12 4.26 9.55
CA ASN A 609 -28.65 5.44 10.25
C ASN A 609 -30.07 5.74 9.75
N VAL A 610 -31.05 5.28 10.52
CA VAL A 610 -32.50 5.47 10.28
C VAL A 610 -33.00 6.90 10.53
N ASN A 611 -32.28 7.72 11.31
CA ASN A 611 -32.77 9.04 11.79
C ASN A 611 -31.91 10.22 11.31
N GLY A 612 -31.34 10.12 10.12
CA GLY A 612 -30.82 11.26 9.35
C GLY A 612 -29.44 11.79 9.75
N ASN A 613 -29.22 12.12 11.03
CA ASN A 613 -28.26 13.17 11.42
C ASN A 613 -26.86 12.73 11.91
N SER A 614 -26.65 11.45 12.28
CA SER A 614 -25.33 10.95 12.67
C SER A 614 -25.14 9.49 12.26
N ALA A 615 -23.98 9.18 11.69
CA ALA A 615 -23.70 7.88 11.08
C ALA A 615 -22.41 7.28 11.66
N SER A 616 -22.50 6.02 12.11
CA SER A 616 -21.33 5.21 12.43
C SER A 616 -20.97 4.40 11.19
N TRP A 617 -19.85 4.71 10.57
CA TRP A 617 -19.46 4.16 9.28
C TRP A 617 -18.67 2.86 9.41
N SER A 618 -18.88 1.94 8.46
CA SER A 618 -17.91 0.88 8.20
C SER A 618 -16.58 1.48 7.74
N GLU A 619 -15.50 0.70 7.87
CA GLU A 619 -14.27 1.03 7.17
C GLU A 619 -14.48 1.03 5.65
N TRP A 620 -13.59 1.76 4.97
CA TRP A 620 -13.53 1.84 3.51
C TRP A 620 -12.94 0.55 2.91
N ARG A 621 -13.62 0.01 1.91
CA ARG A 621 -13.18 -1.14 1.11
C ARG A 621 -12.95 -0.73 -0.33
N VAL A 622 -11.72 -0.87 -0.80
CA VAL A 622 -11.35 -0.65 -2.20
C VAL A 622 -11.80 -1.86 -3.04
N ILE A 623 -12.31 -1.63 -4.25
CA ILE A 623 -12.79 -2.69 -5.14
C ILE A 623 -11.97 -2.68 -6.43
N GLY A 624 -11.11 -3.70 -6.60
CA GLY A 624 -10.25 -3.82 -7.79
C GLY A 624 -9.36 -5.06 -7.89
N THR A 625 -9.01 -5.73 -6.78
CA THR A 625 -8.06 -6.87 -6.77
C THR A 625 -8.62 -8.10 -6.04
N ARG A 626 -8.39 -9.30 -6.62
CA ARG A 626 -8.92 -10.63 -6.23
C ARG A 626 -7.78 -11.55 -5.73
N ASP A 627 -7.97 -12.62 -4.94
CA ASP A 627 -9.16 -13.20 -4.27
C ASP A 627 -8.70 -14.19 -3.16
N ASP A 628 -9.13 -14.02 -1.91
CA ASP A 628 -8.79 -14.93 -0.79
C ASP A 628 -9.93 -15.91 -0.42
N SER A 629 -11.09 -15.86 -1.11
CA SER A 629 -12.36 -16.43 -0.61
C SER A 629 -12.56 -17.95 -0.77
N LYS A 630 -11.47 -18.71 -0.96
CA LYS A 630 -11.51 -20.17 -1.22
C LYS A 630 -11.11 -21.07 -0.05
N LEU A 631 -10.78 -20.51 1.13
CA LEU A 631 -10.54 -21.28 2.37
C LEU A 631 -11.43 -20.77 3.53
N PRO A 632 -12.01 -21.65 4.36
CA PRO A 632 -12.86 -21.24 5.48
C PRO A 632 -12.01 -20.76 6.67
N LEU A 633 -11.94 -19.43 6.87
CA LEU A 633 -11.06 -18.83 7.89
C LEU A 633 -11.52 -19.01 9.35
N SER A 634 -12.75 -19.48 9.61
CA SER A 634 -13.11 -20.14 10.87
C SER A 634 -14.44 -20.92 10.77
N GLY A 635 -14.51 -22.07 11.45
CA GLY A 635 -15.79 -22.64 11.90
C GLY A 635 -16.71 -23.29 10.86
N GLY A 636 -16.19 -23.95 9.81
CA GLY A 636 -17.03 -24.71 8.87
C GLY A 636 -16.30 -25.88 8.21
N SER A 637 -16.96 -27.04 8.12
CA SER A 637 -16.44 -28.23 7.44
C SER A 637 -16.65 -28.15 5.93
N LEU A 638 -15.59 -28.37 5.15
CA LEU A 638 -15.71 -28.61 3.71
C LEU A 638 -16.13 -30.07 3.49
N THR A 639 -17.43 -30.33 3.35
CA THR A 639 -17.97 -31.67 3.08
C THR A 639 -17.99 -31.96 1.58
N GLY A 640 -16.91 -32.58 1.07
CA GLY A 640 -16.75 -33.03 -0.31
C GLY A 640 -15.29 -33.34 -0.62
N ASP A 641 -15.02 -34.24 -1.56
CA ASP A 641 -13.66 -34.70 -1.84
C ASP A 641 -12.80 -33.58 -2.44
N LEU A 642 -11.72 -33.22 -1.74
CA LEU A 642 -10.64 -32.42 -2.31
C LEU A 642 -9.70 -33.34 -3.10
N THR A 643 -10.04 -33.60 -4.36
CA THR A 643 -9.26 -34.48 -5.23
C THR A 643 -7.93 -33.81 -5.61
N VAL A 644 -6.86 -34.12 -4.87
CA VAL A 644 -5.48 -33.85 -5.27
C VAL A 644 -4.90 -35.13 -5.88
N PRO A 645 -4.70 -35.21 -7.21
CA PRO A 645 -4.03 -36.35 -7.82
C PRO A 645 -2.58 -36.45 -7.32
N ALA A 646 -2.07 -37.69 -7.20
CA ALA A 646 -0.83 -38.05 -6.49
C ALA A 646 -0.90 -38.03 -4.94
N VAL A 647 -1.60 -39.05 -4.44
CA VAL A 647 -1.14 -39.94 -3.33
C VAL A 647 0.39 -40.22 -3.53
N ILE A 648 1.27 -40.46 -2.54
CA ILE A 648 1.29 -41.63 -1.63
C ILE A 648 2.08 -41.37 -0.31
N THR A 649 1.33 -41.27 0.79
CA THR A 649 1.61 -41.69 2.20
C THR A 649 2.89 -41.28 2.97
N ASP A 650 2.84 -41.58 4.28
CA ASP A 650 3.96 -41.90 5.18
C ASP A 650 5.02 -40.84 5.53
N LYS A 651 4.57 -39.87 6.34
CA LYS A 651 4.72 -40.06 7.79
C LYS A 651 3.36 -39.84 8.47
N ILE A 652 2.77 -40.82 9.17
CA ILE A 652 3.33 -41.55 10.32
C ILE A 652 3.92 -40.55 11.33
N TRP A 653 3.05 -39.97 12.16
CA TRP A 653 3.48 -39.18 13.31
C TRP A 653 4.07 -40.12 14.36
N GLY A 654 5.39 -40.27 14.29
CA GLY A 654 6.17 -41.04 15.22
C GLY A 654 7.65 -40.81 15.01
N ASN A 655 8.29 -40.16 15.98
CA ASN A 655 9.61 -40.63 16.39
C ASN A 655 9.39 -42.08 16.91
N GLU A 656 10.30 -43.03 16.70
CA GLU A 656 11.75 -42.84 16.60
C GLU A 656 12.44 -43.58 15.45
N ASP A 657 11.76 -44.45 14.69
CA ASP A 657 12.52 -45.51 14.01
C ASP A 657 11.98 -46.13 12.70
N VAL A 658 12.93 -46.65 11.90
CA VAL A 658 12.68 -47.51 10.74
C VAL A 658 13.57 -48.75 10.87
N SER A 659 13.04 -49.94 10.58
CA SER A 659 13.77 -51.22 10.73
C SER A 659 13.81 -52.02 9.42
N PHE A 660 14.91 -52.73 9.20
CA PHE A 660 15.36 -53.07 7.85
C PHE A 660 15.99 -54.48 7.72
N ALA A 661 15.18 -55.52 8.01
CA ALA A 661 15.55 -56.92 7.77
C ALA A 661 15.62 -57.32 6.28
N SER A 662 16.31 -58.43 5.99
CA SER A 662 16.20 -59.19 4.72
C SER A 662 14.99 -60.12 4.74
N LEU A 663 14.51 -60.59 3.59
CA LEU A 663 13.36 -61.53 3.49
C LEU A 663 13.50 -62.82 4.33
N ASN A 664 14.74 -63.26 4.61
CA ASN A 664 15.04 -64.58 5.20
C ASN A 664 15.75 -64.47 6.57
N ASP A 665 15.29 -63.62 7.49
CA ASP A 665 15.41 -63.89 8.94
C ASP A 665 14.41 -63.11 9.79
N ALA A 666 14.01 -63.68 10.92
CA ALA A 666 13.10 -63.06 11.88
C ALA A 666 13.79 -62.04 12.82
N LYS A 667 14.90 -61.43 12.40
CA LYS A 667 15.67 -60.46 13.20
C LYS A 667 16.18 -59.27 12.38
N ALA A 668 15.53 -58.13 12.58
CA ALA A 668 16.11 -56.80 12.38
C ALA A 668 17.16 -56.47 13.47
N ARG A 669 17.80 -55.30 13.38
CA ARG A 669 19.11 -54.97 14.01
C ARG A 669 19.15 -53.39 14.21
N ARG A 670 20.17 -52.60 14.68
CA ARG A 670 20.01 -51.10 15.02
C ARG A 670 21.16 -49.94 14.78
N ILE A 671 21.32 -49.21 13.58
CA ILE A 671 22.28 -48.24 12.80
C ILE A 671 22.34 -46.84 13.33
N ARG A 672 23.47 -46.40 13.87
CA ARG A 672 23.49 -45.27 14.77
C ARG A 672 24.04 -43.95 14.15
N VAL A 673 23.55 -42.73 14.53
CA VAL A 673 24.00 -41.45 13.88
C VAL A 673 25.48 -41.23 14.16
N GLY A 674 26.26 -41.03 13.10
CA GLY A 674 27.62 -40.49 13.16
C GLY A 674 28.25 -40.43 11.76
N GLY A 675 28.31 -41.58 11.09
CA GLY A 675 28.80 -41.73 9.72
C GLY A 675 30.34 -41.75 9.59
N ILE A 676 30.94 -41.97 8.41
CA ILE A 676 30.40 -42.35 7.08
C ILE A 676 31.36 -43.39 6.47
N LEU A 677 30.82 -44.42 5.80
CA LEU A 677 31.60 -45.37 4.99
C LEU A 677 31.56 -44.96 3.51
N VAL A 678 32.73 -44.81 2.87
CA VAL A 678 32.84 -44.70 1.40
C VAL A 678 33.75 -45.80 0.85
N SER A 679 33.12 -46.86 0.33
CA SER A 679 33.72 -47.90 -0.48
C SER A 679 32.91 -48.05 -1.76
N ASN A 680 33.54 -48.44 -2.87
CA ASN A 680 32.95 -48.46 -4.20
C ASN A 680 32.30 -49.82 -4.61
N VAL A 681 31.85 -50.63 -3.63
CA VAL A 681 30.56 -51.38 -3.59
C VAL A 681 30.58 -52.39 -2.42
N TRP A 682 29.39 -52.64 -1.83
CA TRP A 682 29.03 -53.64 -0.81
C TRP A 682 30.10 -54.04 0.22
N ALA A 683 30.02 -53.44 1.42
CA ALA A 683 30.55 -54.08 2.61
C ALA A 683 29.58 -55.16 3.11
N ASP A 684 30.13 -56.31 3.49
CA ASP A 684 29.42 -57.37 4.19
C ASP A 684 28.79 -56.85 5.49
N ALA A 685 27.68 -57.46 5.91
CA ALA A 685 26.95 -57.14 7.14
C ALA A 685 27.67 -57.69 8.40
N THR A 686 28.99 -57.51 8.37
CA THR A 686 30.03 -57.83 9.36
C THR A 686 31.10 -56.72 9.39
N LYS A 687 31.52 -56.17 8.24
CA LYS A 687 32.71 -55.29 8.09
C LYS A 687 32.42 -53.79 8.08
N ILE A 688 31.33 -53.37 8.71
CA ILE A 688 30.96 -51.95 8.82
C ILE A 688 30.96 -51.60 10.32
N PRO A 689 31.41 -50.41 10.71
CA PRO A 689 31.38 -49.96 12.11
C PRO A 689 30.05 -49.30 12.53
N GLU A 690 29.68 -49.35 13.82
CA GLU A 690 28.68 -48.43 14.42
C GLU A 690 29.31 -47.02 14.52
N ASN A 691 30.64 -46.89 14.44
CA ASN A 691 31.33 -45.59 14.44
C ASN A 691 32.70 -45.57 13.73
N GLY A 692 32.99 -44.50 12.98
CA GLY A 692 34.32 -44.18 12.47
C GLY A 692 34.48 -44.16 10.95
N ILE A 693 35.60 -43.58 10.50
CA ILE A 693 35.89 -43.26 9.09
C ILE A 693 37.02 -44.15 8.56
N TYR A 694 36.88 -44.63 7.31
CA TYR A 694 37.82 -45.56 6.66
C TYR A 694 38.15 -45.11 5.22
N ALA A 695 39.44 -45.07 4.86
CA ALA A 695 39.93 -44.73 3.53
C ALA A 695 41.29 -45.40 3.22
N LYS A 696 41.66 -45.52 1.93
CA LYS A 696 42.83 -46.30 1.47
C LYS A 696 43.68 -45.58 0.41
N GLY A 697 43.92 -44.27 0.58
CA GLY A 697 44.75 -43.47 -0.34
C GLY A 697 44.96 -42.04 0.16
N ALA A 698 45.87 -41.30 -0.49
CA ALA A 698 46.14 -39.90 -0.18
C ALA A 698 45.01 -38.98 -0.68
N ILE A 699 44.73 -37.90 0.06
CA ILE A 699 43.68 -36.92 -0.27
C ILE A 699 44.35 -35.61 -0.66
N HIS A 700 44.21 -35.22 -1.94
CA HIS A 700 44.77 -33.96 -2.46
C HIS A 700 43.65 -32.92 -2.65
N THR A 701 43.88 -31.69 -2.17
CA THR A 701 43.08 -30.51 -2.50
C THR A 701 44.03 -29.36 -2.86
N SER A 702 43.60 -28.44 -3.72
CA SER A 702 44.52 -27.60 -4.51
C SER A 702 45.39 -26.59 -3.76
N ASN A 703 45.06 -26.24 -2.50
CA ASN A 703 45.64 -25.06 -1.85
C ASN A 703 46.17 -25.24 -0.41
N SER A 704 46.00 -26.37 0.29
CA SER A 704 46.31 -26.40 1.75
C SER A 704 46.75 -27.73 2.39
N ILE A 705 46.96 -28.82 1.64
CA ILE A 705 47.48 -30.08 2.21
C ILE A 705 48.68 -30.56 1.39
N TYR A 706 49.87 -30.49 1.98
CA TYR A 706 51.09 -31.16 1.52
C TYR A 706 51.61 -32.01 2.68
N ALA A 707 51.39 -33.32 2.61
CA ALA A 707 51.98 -34.29 3.52
C ALA A 707 53.06 -35.04 2.74
N ASP A 708 54.32 -34.65 2.92
CA ASP A 708 55.43 -35.20 2.16
C ASP A 708 56.09 -36.41 2.88
N ASN A 709 56.64 -37.31 2.07
CA ASN A 709 57.38 -38.53 2.41
C ASN A 709 56.65 -39.61 3.23
N PHE A 710 56.06 -40.54 2.49
CA PHE A 710 56.10 -41.95 2.84
C PHE A 710 57.56 -42.48 2.69
N TYR A 711 58.02 -43.30 3.65
CA TYR A 711 59.24 -44.16 3.62
C TYR A 711 60.27 -43.97 2.48
N GLY A 712 61.51 -43.56 2.80
CA GLY A 712 62.57 -43.52 1.77
C GLY A 712 64.04 -43.24 2.12
N TYR A 713 64.45 -42.94 3.37
CA TYR A 713 65.86 -42.61 3.65
C TYR A 713 66.36 -43.06 5.03
N ALA A 714 67.65 -43.41 5.13
CA ALA A 714 68.26 -44.04 6.30
C ALA A 714 69.59 -43.36 6.72
N ALA A 715 69.52 -42.08 7.11
CA ALA A 715 70.62 -41.35 7.76
C ALA A 715 70.07 -40.31 8.73
N GLN A 716 70.80 -39.99 9.81
CA GLN A 716 70.38 -39.00 10.80
C GLN A 716 70.58 -37.57 10.29
N ALA A 717 69.47 -36.88 9.99
CA ALA A 717 69.46 -35.43 9.83
C ALA A 717 69.45 -34.75 11.22
N LEU A 718 70.63 -34.43 11.76
CA LEU A 718 70.77 -33.71 13.03
C LEU A 718 70.42 -32.23 12.88
N PHE A 719 69.17 -31.85 13.14
CA PHE A 719 68.73 -30.46 13.18
C PHE A 719 69.05 -29.80 14.54
N HIS A 720 69.93 -28.81 14.55
CA HIS A 720 70.14 -27.92 15.71
C HIS A 720 69.22 -26.70 15.60
N GLY A 721 68.04 -26.77 16.21
CA GLY A 721 67.12 -25.65 16.34
C GLY A 721 65.94 -26.01 17.26
N ILE A 722 65.57 -25.10 18.16
CA ILE A 722 64.45 -25.30 19.08
C ILE A 722 63.14 -25.14 18.30
N PHE A 723 62.26 -26.13 18.43
CA PHE A 723 61.00 -26.23 17.67
C PHE A 723 59.83 -25.59 18.46
N ASP A 724 59.99 -24.34 18.90
CA ASP A 724 58.94 -23.57 19.61
C ASP A 724 58.16 -22.60 18.71
N GLY A 725 58.58 -22.46 17.44
CA GLY A 725 57.95 -21.60 16.44
C GLY A 725 58.27 -20.11 16.57
N ARG A 726 59.18 -19.71 17.48
CA ARG A 726 59.38 -18.31 17.84
C ARG A 726 60.37 -17.57 16.96
N LEU A 727 60.18 -16.25 16.83
CA LEU A 727 61.08 -15.37 16.06
C LEU A 727 62.26 -14.93 16.94
N GLN A 728 63.48 -15.41 16.64
CA GLN A 728 64.72 -15.08 17.37
C GLN A 728 65.00 -13.58 17.56
N ASN A 729 64.43 -12.72 16.72
CA ASN A 729 64.44 -11.27 16.88
C ASN A 729 63.00 -10.77 16.71
N PRO A 730 62.33 -10.33 17.78
CA PRO A 730 60.93 -9.89 17.72
C PRO A 730 60.70 -8.85 16.61
N ARG A 731 59.57 -8.95 15.92
CA ARG A 731 59.18 -8.06 14.83
C ARG A 731 58.14 -7.06 15.33
N MET A 732 58.34 -5.78 15.02
CA MET A 732 57.40 -4.73 15.42
C MET A 732 56.17 -4.76 14.49
N ILE A 733 55.04 -5.23 15.01
CA ILE A 733 53.74 -5.17 14.34
C ILE A 733 52.95 -4.04 15.00
N ASN A 734 52.68 -2.96 14.25
CA ASN A 734 51.95 -1.79 14.76
C ASN A 734 52.53 -1.16 16.06
N GLY A 735 53.84 -1.31 16.29
CA GLY A 735 54.52 -0.82 17.50
C GLY A 735 54.58 -1.82 18.66
N VAL A 736 53.95 -2.98 18.54
CA VAL A 736 54.06 -4.09 19.51
C VAL A 736 55.10 -5.10 19.01
N ALA A 737 55.98 -5.56 19.90
CA ALA A 737 56.98 -6.57 19.57
C ALA A 737 56.34 -7.97 19.56
N PHE A 738 56.41 -8.66 18.41
CA PHE A 738 55.89 -10.01 18.24
C PHE A 738 57.00 -11.03 18.02
N ASP A 739 56.97 -12.13 18.76
CA ASP A 739 57.89 -13.26 18.63
C ASP A 739 57.19 -14.62 18.48
N ALA A 740 55.85 -14.65 18.36
CA ALA A 740 55.01 -15.85 18.39
C ALA A 740 55.11 -16.69 19.69
N SER A 741 55.52 -16.10 20.81
CA SER A 741 55.56 -16.82 22.10
C SER A 741 54.22 -17.04 22.77
N LEU A 742 53.26 -16.16 22.49
CA LEU A 742 51.88 -16.08 22.99
C LEU A 742 51.00 -15.46 21.88
N ASP A 743 49.67 -15.50 22.06
CA ASP A 743 48.75 -14.71 21.23
C ASP A 743 49.08 -13.20 21.35
N ILE A 744 49.06 -12.49 20.22
CA ILE A 744 49.28 -11.04 20.18
C ILE A 744 47.96 -10.29 20.06
N ASP A 745 47.64 -9.49 21.08
CA ASP A 745 46.60 -8.48 21.00
C ASP A 745 47.16 -7.23 20.30
N ILE A 746 46.77 -7.03 19.03
CA ILE A 746 47.18 -5.87 18.24
C ILE A 746 46.11 -4.78 18.44
N PRO A 747 46.37 -3.72 19.22
CA PRO A 747 45.38 -2.68 19.44
C PRO A 747 45.02 -1.98 18.11
N PRO A 748 43.76 -1.58 17.91
CA PRO A 748 43.33 -0.88 16.70
C PRO A 748 43.97 0.52 16.65
N VAL A 749 45.13 0.63 16.00
CA VAL A 749 45.90 1.88 15.94
C VAL A 749 45.11 2.92 15.16
N SER A 750 44.53 3.85 15.90
CA SER A 750 44.05 5.12 15.37
C SER A 750 45.22 6.10 15.36
N PHE A 751 45.59 6.63 14.20
CA PHE A 751 46.72 7.55 14.07
C PHE A 751 46.27 9.01 14.27
N TYR A 752 47.01 9.76 15.08
CA TYR A 752 46.72 11.17 15.37
C TYR A 752 46.92 12.06 14.13
N ILE A 753 45.97 12.94 13.85
CA ILE A 753 46.07 13.96 12.79
C ILE A 753 46.49 15.29 13.43
N PRO A 754 47.69 15.84 13.11
CA PRO A 754 48.18 17.07 13.73
C PRO A 754 47.48 18.35 13.24
N ALA A 755 47.81 19.48 13.87
CA ALA A 755 47.48 20.80 13.38
C ALA A 755 47.98 21.01 11.93
N GLU A 756 47.34 21.92 11.20
CA GLU A 756 47.68 22.31 9.81
C GLU A 756 47.63 21.16 8.76
N ALA A 757 47.23 19.95 9.17
CA ALA A 757 47.13 18.80 8.28
C ALA A 757 46.07 19.00 7.17
N ASN A 758 46.14 18.17 6.14
CA ASN A 758 45.18 18.17 5.03
C ASN A 758 44.59 16.77 4.84
N LEU A 759 43.27 16.63 5.01
CA LEU A 759 42.59 15.35 4.88
C LEU A 759 42.69 14.72 3.48
N ASN A 760 43.02 15.50 2.43
CA ASN A 760 43.21 14.98 1.07
C ASN A 760 44.47 14.09 0.93
N ASN A 761 45.39 14.15 1.89
CA ASN A 761 46.61 13.34 1.90
C ASN A 761 46.40 11.93 2.50
N TYR A 762 45.28 11.73 3.22
CA TYR A 762 44.98 10.48 3.94
C TYR A 762 44.28 9.47 3.03
N GLN A 763 45.04 8.87 2.11
CA GLN A 763 44.53 7.95 1.07
C GLN A 763 44.83 6.46 1.33
N THR A 764 45.69 6.16 2.31
CA THR A 764 46.03 4.79 2.72
C THR A 764 45.01 4.27 3.73
N THR A 765 44.60 3.00 3.61
CA THR A 765 43.69 2.33 4.56
C THR A 765 44.16 2.50 6.01
N GLY A 766 43.27 2.92 6.90
CA GLY A 766 43.59 3.10 8.31
C GLY A 766 42.49 3.81 9.10
N PHE A 767 42.64 3.82 10.42
CA PHE A 767 41.84 4.63 11.33
C PHE A 767 42.68 5.82 11.80
N PHE A 768 42.08 7.00 11.87
CA PHE A 768 42.73 8.24 12.24
C PHE A 768 41.82 9.05 13.16
N TYR A 769 42.38 9.97 13.95
CA TYR A 769 41.60 10.76 14.91
C TYR A 769 42.21 12.14 15.22
N GLN A 770 41.35 13.06 15.66
CA GLN A 770 41.73 14.34 16.27
C GLN A 770 40.83 14.57 17.50
N PRO A 771 41.36 14.49 18.74
CA PRO A 771 40.57 14.57 19.97
C PRO A 771 40.21 16.00 20.44
N ALA A 772 40.68 17.07 19.77
CA ALA A 772 40.49 18.44 20.23
C ALA A 772 40.02 19.41 19.13
N ASP A 773 38.87 20.06 19.36
CA ASP A 773 38.27 21.08 18.49
C ASP A 773 39.26 22.19 18.12
N ALA A 774 40.03 22.70 19.07
CA ALA A 774 41.00 23.77 18.83
C ALA A 774 42.08 23.40 17.79
N VAL A 775 42.36 22.11 17.59
CA VAL A 775 43.26 21.61 16.55
C VAL A 775 42.48 21.22 15.29
N ALA A 776 41.29 20.63 15.42
CA ALA A 776 40.41 20.33 14.27
C ALA A 776 40.04 21.57 13.45
N ASN A 777 39.92 22.74 14.09
CA ASN A 777 39.76 24.04 13.44
C ASN A 777 40.89 24.40 12.47
N GLN A 778 42.11 23.86 12.67
CA GLN A 778 43.31 24.14 11.88
C GLN A 778 43.56 23.11 10.77
N ILE A 779 42.74 22.05 10.67
CA ILE A 779 42.90 20.98 9.69
C ILE A 779 42.09 21.31 8.43
N SER A 780 42.73 21.24 7.27
CA SER A 780 42.12 21.55 5.97
C SER A 780 41.38 20.35 5.35
N ASN A 781 40.34 20.65 4.57
CA ASN A 781 39.43 19.71 3.92
C ASN A 781 38.59 18.80 4.85
N VAL A 782 38.43 19.19 6.13
CA VAL A 782 37.40 18.60 7.02
C VAL A 782 35.98 19.09 6.65
N PRO A 783 34.92 18.28 6.88
CA PRO A 783 33.53 18.72 6.71
C PRO A 783 32.98 19.50 7.92
N GLN A 784 33.59 19.36 9.10
CA GLN A 784 33.31 20.11 10.32
C GLN A 784 34.59 20.29 11.14
N GLN A 785 34.66 21.34 11.96
CA GLN A 785 35.87 21.75 12.69
C GLN A 785 35.90 21.29 14.18
N ASN A 786 35.09 20.29 14.53
CA ASN A 786 35.04 19.67 15.86
C ASN A 786 35.85 18.36 15.89
N ALA A 787 36.19 17.87 17.07
CA ALA A 787 36.92 16.63 17.29
C ALA A 787 36.25 15.41 16.64
N PHE A 788 37.04 14.54 16.02
CA PHE A 788 36.55 13.52 15.08
C PHE A 788 37.41 12.25 15.00
N SER A 789 36.78 11.22 14.46
CA SER A 789 37.43 10.01 13.93
C SER A 789 37.28 9.94 12.41
N LEU A 790 38.25 9.30 11.73
CA LEU A 790 38.32 9.18 10.28
C LEU A 790 38.73 7.74 9.90
N ARG A 791 37.86 6.99 9.21
CA ARG A 791 38.19 5.70 8.60
C ARG A 791 38.49 5.91 7.11
N VAL A 792 39.67 5.45 6.67
CA VAL A 792 40.08 5.44 5.26
C VAL A 792 40.07 4.00 4.75
N GLU A 793 39.54 3.79 3.55
CA GLU A 793 39.42 2.47 2.91
C GLU A 793 39.97 2.56 1.49
N LYS A 794 40.84 1.63 1.09
CA LYS A 794 41.36 1.56 -0.27
C LYS A 794 40.41 0.77 -1.19
N SER A 795 40.35 1.17 -2.46
CA SER A 795 39.58 0.54 -3.53
C SER A 795 40.27 0.86 -4.87
N ALA A 796 39.53 1.04 -5.98
CA ALA A 796 40.09 1.62 -7.22
C ALA A 796 40.55 3.09 -7.05
N GLY A 797 40.26 3.70 -5.91
CA GLY A 797 40.89 4.89 -5.34
C GLY A 797 40.88 4.74 -3.82
N CYS A 798 40.24 5.66 -3.08
CA CYS A 798 39.92 5.45 -1.67
C CYS A 798 38.59 6.10 -1.24
N SER A 799 37.94 5.57 -0.20
CA SER A 799 36.86 6.23 0.54
C SER A 799 37.34 6.76 1.89
N GLN A 800 36.71 7.85 2.34
CA GLN A 800 36.89 8.44 3.67
C GLN A 800 35.52 8.54 4.36
N TRP A 801 35.47 8.07 5.61
CA TRP A 801 34.33 8.22 6.52
C TRP A 801 34.78 9.04 7.72
N PHE A 802 34.22 10.24 7.89
CA PHE A 802 34.52 11.18 8.97
C PHE A 802 33.34 11.22 9.95
N THR A 803 33.58 10.89 11.21
CA THR A 803 32.55 10.90 12.26
C THR A 803 33.02 11.83 13.40
N PRO A 804 32.45 13.04 13.53
CA PRO A 804 32.67 13.89 14.70
C PRO A 804 32.08 13.22 15.95
N TYR A 805 32.64 13.48 17.13
CA TYR A 805 32.22 12.81 18.35
C TYR A 805 30.84 13.28 18.84
N ASP A 806 30.63 14.59 18.99
CA ASP A 806 29.37 15.18 19.47
C ASP A 806 28.33 15.39 18.34
N SER A 807 28.23 14.41 17.45
CA SER A 807 27.55 14.52 16.16
C SER A 807 26.11 14.00 16.14
N ASN A 808 25.58 13.50 17.25
CA ASN A 808 24.32 12.73 17.30
C ASN A 808 24.27 11.57 16.27
N GLY A 809 25.43 11.00 15.93
CA GLY A 809 25.57 9.90 14.96
C GLY A 809 25.75 10.33 13.50
N ILE A 810 25.80 11.64 13.21
CA ILE A 810 26.12 12.13 11.86
C ILE A 810 27.52 11.66 11.44
N THR A 811 27.64 11.15 10.22
CA THR A 811 28.91 10.75 9.60
C THR A 811 28.98 11.32 8.20
N TYR A 812 30.16 11.70 7.73
CA TYR A 812 30.39 12.27 6.40
C TYR A 812 31.19 11.27 5.56
N TYR A 813 30.75 11.03 4.33
CA TYR A 813 31.42 10.13 3.38
C TYR A 813 31.95 10.91 2.17
N ARG A 814 33.15 10.59 1.69
CA ARG A 814 33.60 11.00 0.35
C ARG A 814 34.49 9.94 -0.28
N ARG A 815 34.75 10.07 -1.58
CA ARG A 815 35.66 9.20 -2.34
C ARG A 815 36.68 10.00 -3.14
N PHE A 816 37.85 9.41 -3.34
CA PHE A 816 38.87 9.84 -4.29
C PHE A 816 38.89 8.84 -5.44
N TYR A 817 38.77 9.31 -6.68
CA TYR A 817 38.80 8.47 -7.89
C TYR A 817 39.16 9.29 -9.12
N GLY A 818 39.98 8.74 -10.03
CA GLY A 818 40.38 9.44 -11.26
C GLY A 818 41.27 10.67 -11.05
N GLY A 819 41.86 10.84 -9.86
CA GLY A 819 42.67 12.00 -9.48
C GLY A 819 41.91 13.09 -8.71
N GLU A 820 40.59 12.97 -8.58
CA GLU A 820 39.72 13.97 -7.95
C GLU A 820 39.04 13.47 -6.67
N TRP A 821 38.79 14.40 -5.73
CA TRP A 821 37.99 14.16 -4.53
C TRP A 821 36.53 14.56 -4.77
N SER A 822 35.59 13.70 -4.38
CA SER A 822 34.19 14.10 -4.27
C SER A 822 33.98 15.07 -3.11
N ALA A 823 32.94 15.89 -3.20
CA ALA A 823 32.39 16.59 -2.05
C ALA A 823 32.05 15.61 -0.91
N TRP A 824 32.03 16.12 0.33
CA TRP A 824 31.56 15.40 1.50
C TRP A 824 30.04 15.23 1.48
N ILE A 825 29.58 13.98 1.47
CA ILE A 825 28.18 13.59 1.59
C ILE A 825 27.87 13.43 3.08
N LYS A 826 26.99 14.28 3.63
CA LYS A 826 26.50 14.14 5.01
C LYS A 826 25.49 12.98 5.09
N ILE A 827 25.81 11.97 5.90
CA ILE A 827 24.93 10.87 6.29
C ILE A 827 24.46 11.17 7.71
N ASP A 828 23.17 11.39 7.89
CA ASP A 828 22.59 11.87 9.15
C ASP A 828 21.46 10.93 9.59
N PRO A 829 21.62 10.19 10.71
CA PRO A 829 20.65 9.20 11.15
C PRO A 829 19.39 9.81 11.80
N ALA A 830 19.41 11.08 12.18
CA ALA A 830 18.19 11.82 12.50
C ALA A 830 17.45 12.25 11.21
N ASN A 831 18.19 12.34 10.10
CA ASN A 831 17.70 12.69 8.77
C ASN A 831 17.53 11.48 7.83
N VAL A 832 17.19 10.29 8.35
CA VAL A 832 16.44 9.27 7.57
C VAL A 832 14.98 9.69 7.35
N SER A 833 14.75 11.00 7.16
CA SER A 833 13.51 11.54 6.62
C SER A 833 13.49 11.28 5.10
N GLY A 834 13.26 10.01 4.76
CA GLY A 834 12.91 9.61 3.41
C GLY A 834 11.68 10.42 2.98
N ASN A 835 11.91 11.45 2.16
CA ASN A 835 10.88 12.32 1.64
C ASN A 835 10.00 11.50 0.68
N ALA A 836 8.94 10.89 1.23
CA ALA A 836 8.03 10.03 0.49
C ALA A 836 7.06 10.88 -0.34
N GLY A 837 7.18 10.83 -1.67
CA GLY A 837 6.28 11.52 -2.61
C GLY A 837 4.82 11.04 -2.56
N THR A 838 4.55 10.01 -1.76
CA THR A 838 3.31 9.22 -1.64
C THR A 838 2.72 9.23 -0.22
N ALA A 839 3.26 10.02 0.71
CA ALA A 839 2.81 10.03 2.11
C ALA A 839 1.31 10.35 2.22
N THR A 840 0.54 9.44 2.83
CA THR A 840 -0.93 9.54 2.93
C THR A 840 -1.42 10.50 4.00
N ARG A 841 -0.55 10.96 4.91
CA ARG A 841 -0.81 12.07 5.85
C ARG A 841 0.44 12.71 6.45
N LEU A 842 0.27 13.91 6.98
CA LEU A 842 1.22 14.65 7.80
C LEU A 842 1.33 14.01 9.20
N LYS A 843 2.52 14.12 9.83
CA LYS A 843 2.79 13.62 11.19
C LYS A 843 2.05 14.36 12.29
N THR A 844 1.61 15.57 11.99
CA THR A 844 0.89 16.45 12.89
C THR A 844 -0.02 17.30 12.01
N SER A 845 -1.29 17.44 12.37
CA SER A 845 -2.21 18.30 11.65
C SER A 845 -1.71 19.74 11.59
N ARG A 846 -2.20 20.49 10.61
CA ARG A 846 -1.92 21.91 10.40
C ARG A 846 -3.24 22.63 10.33
N ASN A 847 -3.44 23.58 11.24
CA ASN A 847 -4.63 24.41 11.25
C ASN A 847 -4.55 25.40 10.07
N ILE A 848 -5.47 25.26 9.12
CA ILE A 848 -5.60 26.20 7.99
C ILE A 848 -6.75 27.14 8.35
N ALA A 849 -6.44 28.44 8.39
CA ALA A 849 -7.34 29.47 8.90
C ALA A 849 -7.64 30.54 7.85
N LEU A 850 -8.89 31.00 7.83
CA LEU A 850 -9.38 32.16 7.09
C LEU A 850 -9.60 33.32 8.07
N SER A 851 -9.32 34.54 7.63
CA SER A 851 -9.47 35.76 8.43
C SER A 851 -9.89 36.97 7.59
N GLY A 852 -10.37 38.02 8.26
CA GLY A 852 -10.97 39.19 7.63
C GLY A 852 -12.49 39.20 7.75
N ALA A 853 -13.19 39.67 6.71
CA ALA A 853 -14.66 39.75 6.65
C ALA A 853 -15.38 38.39 6.78
N VAL A 854 -14.64 37.29 6.59
CA VAL A 854 -15.07 35.93 6.92
C VAL A 854 -13.94 35.27 7.69
N SER A 855 -14.25 34.50 8.73
CA SER A 855 -13.25 33.65 9.39
C SER A 855 -13.76 32.24 9.66
N GLY A 856 -12.81 31.34 9.81
CA GLY A 856 -13.00 29.96 10.20
C GLY A 856 -11.64 29.28 10.23
N ASN A 857 -11.54 28.09 10.80
CA ASN A 857 -10.37 27.24 10.61
C ASN A 857 -10.74 25.77 10.61
N ALA A 858 -9.84 24.92 10.11
CA ALA A 858 -9.91 23.48 10.24
C ALA A 858 -8.51 22.84 10.18
N ASP A 859 -8.35 21.71 10.85
CA ASP A 859 -7.09 20.96 10.89
C ASP A 859 -6.97 20.02 9.69
N PHE A 860 -5.97 20.28 8.85
CA PHE A 860 -5.61 19.46 7.69
C PHE A 860 -4.44 18.55 8.03
N ASP A 861 -4.58 17.25 7.76
CA ASP A 861 -3.47 16.29 7.83
C ASP A 861 -3.14 15.65 6.46
N GLY A 862 -3.85 15.97 5.38
CA GLY A 862 -3.61 15.37 4.06
C GLY A 862 -4.07 13.91 3.90
N SER A 863 -4.49 13.23 4.98
CA SER A 863 -5.45 12.13 4.83
C SER A 863 -6.76 12.67 4.28
N GLY A 864 -7.06 13.95 4.57
CA GLY A 864 -8.29 14.60 4.19
C GLY A 864 -8.18 15.99 3.55
N ASN A 865 -9.15 16.32 2.68
CA ASN A 865 -9.51 17.69 2.29
C ASN A 865 -9.80 18.44 3.63
N ILE A 866 -10.01 19.76 3.63
CA ILE A 866 -10.72 20.41 4.76
C ILE A 866 -11.79 21.43 4.36
N THR A 867 -12.94 21.39 5.03
CA THR A 867 -13.88 22.52 5.03
C THR A 867 -13.57 23.35 6.24
N ILE A 868 -13.39 24.62 5.97
CA ILE A 868 -13.29 25.65 6.97
C ILE A 868 -14.70 26.19 7.15
N SER A 869 -15.36 25.85 8.27
CA SER A 869 -16.69 26.39 8.58
C SER A 869 -16.60 27.90 8.75
N THR A 870 -17.20 28.64 7.81
CA THR A 870 -17.06 30.11 7.70
C THR A 870 -18.14 30.87 8.45
N THR A 871 -17.72 31.72 9.38
CA THR A 871 -18.55 32.77 10.00
C THR A 871 -18.32 34.10 9.27
N ALA A 872 -19.40 34.78 8.88
CA ALA A 872 -19.33 36.14 8.36
C ALA A 872 -19.07 37.12 9.52
N ASN A 873 -17.90 37.76 9.51
CA ASN A 873 -17.53 38.72 10.53
C ASN A 873 -18.08 40.09 10.17
N ASN A 874 -18.76 40.72 11.13
CA ASN A 874 -19.20 42.12 11.04
C ASN A 874 -20.20 42.42 9.91
N ALA A 875 -20.97 41.41 9.46
CA ALA A 875 -22.14 41.63 8.63
C ALA A 875 -23.33 42.16 9.45
N ILE A 876 -24.18 42.97 8.81
CA ILE A 876 -25.39 43.55 9.43
C ILE A 876 -26.40 42.45 9.81
N GLY A 877 -27.03 42.58 10.96
CA GLY A 877 -27.97 41.60 11.53
C GLY A 877 -27.30 40.39 12.21
N VAL A 878 -25.99 40.16 12.03
CA VAL A 878 -25.28 39.06 12.70
C VAL A 878 -24.98 39.43 14.16
N SER A 879 -25.62 38.73 15.09
CA SER A 879 -25.50 38.96 16.55
C SER A 879 -25.89 40.38 17.00
N GLN A 880 -26.80 41.03 16.27
CA GLN A 880 -27.33 42.36 16.60
C GLN A 880 -28.79 42.26 17.05
N SER A 881 -29.25 43.22 17.85
CA SER A 881 -30.67 43.34 18.22
C SER A 881 -31.19 44.75 18.02
N TRP A 882 -32.49 44.89 17.76
CA TRP A 882 -33.15 46.20 17.74
C TRP A 882 -33.27 46.72 19.17
N GLN A 883 -32.63 47.86 19.43
CA GLN A 883 -32.65 48.55 20.72
C GLN A 883 -33.29 49.92 20.55
N ASP A 884 -34.31 50.26 21.33
CA ASP A 884 -34.76 51.66 21.44
C ASP A 884 -33.75 52.42 22.29
N VAL A 885 -33.00 53.30 21.64
CA VAL A 885 -31.95 54.12 22.24
C VAL A 885 -32.40 55.55 22.49
N LYS A 886 -33.68 55.88 22.29
CA LYS A 886 -34.25 57.24 22.41
C LYS A 886 -33.85 57.99 23.69
N LEU A 887 -33.75 57.29 24.83
CA LEU A 887 -33.34 57.88 26.12
C LEU A 887 -31.83 58.08 26.24
N ASN A 888 -31.05 57.44 25.37
CA ASN A 888 -29.58 57.45 25.32
C ASN A 888 -29.05 58.28 24.13
N ARG A 889 -29.91 59.11 23.51
CA ARG A 889 -29.61 59.91 22.31
C ARG A 889 -30.19 61.32 22.42
N ALA A 890 -29.55 62.28 21.79
CA ALA A 890 -29.95 63.67 21.76
C ALA A 890 -29.71 64.31 20.38
N VAL A 891 -30.53 65.30 20.04
CA VAL A 891 -30.38 66.12 18.83
C VAL A 891 -29.11 66.97 18.95
N ARG A 892 -28.45 67.28 17.82
CA ARG A 892 -27.15 67.98 17.73
C ARG A 892 -25.99 67.30 18.47
N THR A 893 -26.11 66.02 18.80
CA THR A 893 -25.02 65.22 19.34
C THR A 893 -24.51 64.26 18.28
N THR A 894 -23.20 64.28 18.01
CA THR A 894 -22.55 63.34 17.09
C THR A 894 -22.28 62.02 17.79
N TYR A 895 -22.72 60.94 17.18
CA TYR A 895 -22.47 59.56 17.61
C TYR A 895 -21.58 58.85 16.60
N THR A 896 -20.70 57.98 17.07
CA THR A 896 -19.87 57.11 16.23
C THR A 896 -20.38 55.68 16.34
N ASN A 897 -20.46 54.95 15.22
CA ASN A 897 -20.66 53.50 15.29
C ASN A 897 -19.33 52.80 15.67
N THR A 898 -19.25 52.30 16.89
CA THR A 898 -18.02 51.72 17.48
C THR A 898 -18.06 50.18 17.64
N ILE A 899 -19.04 49.49 17.05
CA ILE A 899 -19.36 48.07 17.37
C ILE A 899 -18.52 47.07 16.55
N GLY A 900 -17.61 47.55 15.71
CA GLY A 900 -16.84 46.73 14.77
C GLY A 900 -17.61 46.32 13.52
N ARG A 901 -18.91 46.63 13.43
CA ARG A 901 -19.84 46.22 12.36
C ARG A 901 -20.85 47.32 12.02
N PRO A 902 -21.46 47.34 10.82
CA PRO A 902 -22.52 48.29 10.51
C PRO A 902 -23.73 48.15 11.45
N ILE A 903 -24.43 49.24 11.70
CA ILE A 903 -25.71 49.26 12.41
C ILE A 903 -26.82 49.78 11.51
N GLN A 904 -28.06 49.38 11.74
CA GLN A 904 -29.22 50.00 11.08
C GLN A 904 -29.88 51.00 12.03
N LEU A 905 -30.10 52.23 11.57
CA LEU A 905 -30.90 53.23 12.27
C LEU A 905 -32.32 53.26 11.71
N PHE A 906 -33.31 53.32 12.59
CA PHE A 906 -34.66 53.74 12.27
C PHE A 906 -35.09 54.84 13.24
N ILE A 907 -35.33 56.04 12.73
CA ILE A 907 -35.71 57.21 13.53
C ILE A 907 -37.07 57.72 13.02
N ASN A 908 -37.98 58.02 13.94
CA ASN A 908 -39.20 58.78 13.68
C ASN A 908 -39.21 60.00 14.61
N ALA A 909 -39.34 61.19 14.05
CA ALA A 909 -39.24 62.46 14.79
C ALA A 909 -40.00 63.59 14.10
N ASN A 910 -40.46 64.55 14.90
CA ASN A 910 -40.90 65.86 14.44
C ASN A 910 -39.69 66.82 14.43
N PHE A 911 -39.62 67.67 13.41
CA PHE A 911 -38.65 68.76 13.22
C PHE A 911 -39.18 69.76 12.18
N ASP A 912 -38.81 71.04 12.29
CA ASP A 912 -38.80 71.94 11.12
C ASP A 912 -37.40 71.86 10.47
N ASP A 913 -37.30 71.61 9.16
CA ASP A 913 -36.03 71.36 8.45
C ASP A 913 -35.16 70.27 9.13
N GLY A 914 -35.71 69.08 9.34
CA GLY A 914 -35.05 67.96 10.00
C GLY A 914 -34.17 67.12 9.07
N TYR A 915 -32.96 66.76 9.49
CA TYR A 915 -32.05 65.89 8.74
C TYR A 915 -31.06 65.13 9.64
N ILE A 916 -30.49 64.04 9.11
CA ILE A 916 -29.33 63.35 9.68
C ILE A 916 -28.09 63.63 8.83
N THR A 917 -27.02 64.08 9.48
CA THR A 917 -25.69 64.25 8.88
C THR A 917 -24.90 62.96 9.11
N LEU A 918 -24.62 62.18 8.05
CA LEU A 918 -23.77 60.99 8.05
C LEU A 918 -22.45 61.30 7.32
N ASN A 919 -21.32 61.24 8.02
CA ASN A 919 -19.99 61.60 7.49
C ASN A 919 -19.99 62.94 6.69
N GLY A 920 -20.74 63.94 7.17
CA GLY A 920 -20.88 65.25 6.53
C GLY A 920 -21.96 65.35 5.44
N THR A 921 -22.53 64.24 4.97
CA THR A 921 -23.64 64.22 4.00
C THR A 921 -24.98 64.34 4.73
N LYS A 922 -25.84 65.29 4.31
CA LYS A 922 -27.16 65.50 4.92
C LYS A 922 -28.22 64.66 4.21
N HIS A 923 -28.94 63.83 4.96
CA HIS A 923 -30.08 63.05 4.51
C HIS A 923 -31.35 63.55 5.22
N PHE A 924 -32.38 63.86 4.44
CA PHE A 924 -33.56 64.60 4.89
C PHE A 924 -34.55 63.73 5.70
N ILE A 925 -35.26 64.36 6.64
CA ILE A 925 -36.26 63.72 7.52
C ILE A 925 -37.63 64.41 7.41
N ALA A 926 -37.71 65.75 7.49
CA ALA A 926 -38.96 66.52 7.46
C ALA A 926 -38.75 67.98 6.97
N ASP A 927 -39.74 68.54 6.27
CA ASP A 927 -39.73 69.86 5.59
C ASP A 927 -40.49 70.99 6.31
N ALA A 928 -41.36 70.64 7.25
CA ALA A 928 -42.03 71.53 8.19
C ALA A 928 -42.42 70.71 9.43
N ALA A 929 -42.93 71.36 10.49
CA ALA A 929 -43.35 70.80 11.78
C ALA A 929 -44.34 69.60 11.69
N ALA A 930 -43.83 68.47 11.25
CA ALA A 930 -44.52 67.25 10.88
C ALA A 930 -43.65 66.02 11.22
N TRP A 931 -44.30 64.86 11.34
CA TRP A 931 -43.63 63.60 11.67
C TRP A 931 -42.93 62.99 10.46
N GLY A 932 -41.61 63.14 10.41
CA GLY A 932 -40.74 62.46 9.46
C GLY A 932 -40.20 61.13 9.98
N TRP A 933 -39.74 60.28 9.07
CA TRP A 933 -38.99 59.07 9.43
C TRP A 933 -37.84 58.81 8.46
N ILE A 934 -36.78 58.19 8.95
CA ILE A 934 -35.66 57.75 8.11
C ILE A 934 -35.14 56.39 8.56
N ASN A 935 -34.70 55.59 7.58
CA ASN A 935 -34.10 54.28 7.79
C ASN A 935 -32.80 54.20 6.96
N LEU A 936 -31.67 53.96 7.60
CA LEU A 936 -30.36 53.94 6.95
C LEU A 936 -29.36 53.01 7.67
N ILE A 937 -28.32 52.60 6.96
CA ILE A 937 -27.19 51.86 7.53
C ILE A 937 -26.08 52.85 7.86
N ILE A 938 -25.50 52.73 9.06
CA ILE A 938 -24.29 53.44 9.48
C ILE A 938 -23.14 52.43 9.48
N PRO A 939 -22.14 52.54 8.58
CA PRO A 939 -20.95 51.69 8.58
C PRO A 939 -20.16 51.75 9.90
N ASN A 940 -19.23 50.83 10.11
CA ASN A 940 -18.38 50.84 11.31
C ASN A 940 -17.33 51.95 11.24
N GLY A 941 -17.18 52.71 12.32
CA GLY A 941 -16.30 53.89 12.42
C GLY A 941 -16.95 55.20 11.98
N ASP A 942 -18.06 55.13 11.23
CA ASP A 942 -18.76 56.30 10.71
C ASP A 942 -19.49 57.10 11.79
N THR A 943 -19.66 58.40 11.52
CA THR A 943 -20.28 59.35 12.44
C THR A 943 -21.64 59.84 11.92
N TYR A 944 -22.61 59.93 12.82
CA TYR A 944 -23.97 60.37 12.54
C TYR A 944 -24.48 61.35 13.61
N MET A 945 -25.19 62.38 13.18
CA MET A 945 -25.83 63.38 14.03
C MET A 945 -27.19 63.75 13.44
N ILE A 946 -28.27 63.69 14.22
CA ILE A 946 -29.54 64.30 13.79
C ILE A 946 -29.61 65.75 14.26
N GLU A 947 -30.12 66.63 13.40
CA GLU A 947 -30.35 68.03 13.71
C GLU A 947 -31.57 68.57 12.93
N GLY A 948 -32.10 69.70 13.39
CA GLY A 948 -33.30 70.33 12.86
C GLY A 948 -33.67 71.54 13.71
N SER A 949 -34.63 72.33 13.26
CA SER A 949 -35.21 73.47 13.98
C SER A 949 -36.60 73.10 14.54
N GLY A 950 -37.35 74.10 15.03
CA GLY A 950 -38.74 73.88 15.43
C GLY A 950 -38.96 72.99 16.65
N ASP A 951 -40.05 72.21 16.60
CA ASP A 951 -40.42 71.18 17.56
C ASP A 951 -39.58 69.91 17.38
N GLN A 952 -38.64 69.65 18.30
CA GLN A 952 -37.58 68.63 18.13
C GLN A 952 -37.93 67.28 18.78
N ARG A 953 -39.21 66.90 18.78
CA ARG A 953 -39.71 65.71 19.48
C ARG A 953 -39.46 64.44 18.69
N ILE A 954 -38.54 63.61 19.19
CA ILE A 954 -38.32 62.25 18.69
C ILE A 954 -39.46 61.33 19.20
N LEU A 955 -40.13 60.60 18.30
CA LEU A 955 -41.09 59.56 18.67
C LEU A 955 -40.36 58.26 19.02
N THR A 956 -39.43 57.84 18.18
CA THR A 956 -38.70 56.56 18.31
C THR A 956 -37.30 56.70 17.72
N TRP A 957 -36.30 56.07 18.33
CA TRP A 957 -34.94 55.94 17.78
C TRP A 957 -34.46 54.51 18.02
N LEU A 958 -34.65 53.64 17.03
CA LEU A 958 -34.17 52.26 17.07
C LEU A 958 -32.81 52.15 16.40
N GLU A 959 -31.93 51.35 17.01
CA GLU A 959 -30.68 50.91 16.42
C GLU A 959 -30.65 49.38 16.40
N LEU A 960 -30.53 48.76 15.22
CA LEU A 960 -30.15 47.36 15.08
C LEU A 960 -28.63 47.31 15.26
N ARG A 961 -28.20 46.93 16.47
CA ARG A 961 -26.83 47.13 16.90
C ARG A 961 -26.22 45.93 17.61
#